data_AF-A0AA41WBI4-F1
#
_entry.id   AF-A0AA41WBI4-F1
#
_cell.length_a   1.000
_cell.length_b   1.000
_cell.length_c   1.000
_cell.angle_alpha   90.00
_cell.angle_beta   90.00
_cell.angle_gamma   90.00
#
_symmetry.space_group_name_H-M   'P 1'
#
loop_
_entity.id
_entity.type
_entity.pdbx_description
1 polymer ?
#
loop_
_entity_poly.entity_id
_entity_poly.type
_entity_poly.pdbx_seq_one_letter_code
_entity_poly.pdbx_strand_id
1 'polypeptide(L)'
;MIDVTAILQALTCGNPRCECQRAIKRSQGKVHCPCHADREPSLSVTTARDGTILLKCFAGCRNRDVIRELQDRGLWPRREPARETRYEVRDVDGTLVAVHVRIDRPGREKQMWWEGPDGRRGLGGRRVEGLPLYAIERLGDAEQVVITEGEKAADALLRLGIPAVGTVCGADTIPSVESLRPLAGRLVWLWPDADDAGQSHMRRLAERLSALGCEYVWVIDWPDAPLKGDAADFVARGGTAEDVLRLMAEAEQWVPGVPAPEPGMADRVDSPPTPPTGIPGGAGGAGGAFRLTALGDLLDEPEEDIAWLVQGMLPSGGVSLLGAKPKVGKSTTARCLALAVARGEPFLGRETAQGSVVYLALEEKRAEIAKHFRRQGASGGDPVYVHVGVAPERALEALAAAIELHKPALVIVDPLLKLVRVRDANDYAEVTRALEPVIELARTSGCHILLIHHLAKGERTGGDAILGSTALFGAVDTALLMRRHQDGTRTIETIQRYGDDLPESVIVLDERTGTVTLAGTVAERKQAEAEAAILEAVKDAALTEPEIREATQMQATLCARAIRSLVERGVLSRSGSGKRGDPYRYAASPGFSTSSTSSTFSTSSTSSTEPTQFSTSSTQTGLVEKSPRQDAENEGNVDSPPALLYGVLGGESDGASPSVVRPPRCRCGGVLEPTDDPQWLRCSACRNYARAGDPALRRQGSGGRP
;
A
#
# COMPACT_ATOMS: atom_id res chain seq x y z
N MET A 1 8.41 15.88 41.22
CA MET A 1 7.71 17.17 41.26
C MET A 1 8.19 17.92 42.50
N ILE A 2 8.20 19.26 42.53
CA ILE A 2 8.63 20.01 43.72
C ILE A 2 7.40 20.26 44.60
N ASP A 3 7.45 19.86 45.88
CA ASP A 3 6.35 20.08 46.82
C ASP A 3 6.52 21.40 47.59
N VAL A 4 5.67 22.37 47.27
CA VAL A 4 5.60 23.67 47.94
C VAL A 4 5.19 23.51 49.41
N THR A 5 4.37 22.52 49.74
CA THR A 5 3.91 22.26 51.11
C THR A 5 5.06 21.80 51.99
N ALA A 6 5.88 20.86 51.51
CA ALA A 6 7.10 20.42 52.19
C ALA A 6 8.09 21.57 52.39
N ILE A 7 8.33 22.41 51.37
CA ILE A 7 9.18 23.61 51.48
C ILE A 7 8.64 24.56 52.56
N LEU A 8 7.34 24.84 52.54
CA LEU A 8 6.72 25.74 53.52
C LEU A 8 6.83 25.19 54.93
N GLN A 9 6.46 23.92 55.16
CA GLN A 9 6.53 23.25 56.46
C GLN A 9 7.95 23.30 57.05
N ALA A 10 8.94 22.87 56.28
CA ALA A 10 10.34 22.78 56.71
C ALA A 10 11.01 24.15 57.02
N LEU A 11 10.38 25.26 56.59
CA LEU A 11 10.87 26.63 56.81
C LEU A 11 9.98 27.47 57.75
N THR A 12 9.01 26.85 58.42
CA THR A 12 8.28 27.51 59.52
C THR A 12 9.02 27.40 60.85
N CYS A 13 8.87 28.42 61.70
CA CYS A 13 9.33 28.35 63.08
C CYS A 13 8.21 27.88 64.01
N GLY A 14 8.57 27.34 65.18
CA GLY A 14 7.60 26.82 66.16
C GLY A 14 6.70 27.85 66.87
N ASN A 15 6.76 29.14 66.50
CA ASN A 15 5.93 30.17 67.11
C ASN A 15 4.53 30.22 66.43
N PRO A 16 3.44 29.87 67.13
CA PRO A 16 2.10 29.81 66.55
C PRO A 16 1.53 31.17 66.12
N ARG A 17 2.15 32.29 66.54
CA ARG A 17 1.76 33.65 66.14
C ARG A 17 2.56 34.21 64.95
N CYS A 18 3.59 33.52 64.47
CA CYS A 18 4.42 33.99 63.36
C CYS A 18 3.68 33.94 62.01
N GLU A 19 4.01 34.85 61.07
CA GLU A 19 3.39 34.88 59.74
C GLU A 19 3.61 33.58 58.96
N CYS A 20 4.74 32.88 59.17
CA CYS A 20 5.06 31.64 58.48
C CYS A 20 4.04 30.52 58.71
N GLN A 21 3.40 30.48 59.89
CA GLN A 21 2.32 29.55 60.21
C GLN A 21 1.05 29.77 59.36
N ARG A 22 0.86 30.98 58.81
CA ARG A 22 -0.22 31.28 57.86
C ARG A 22 0.10 30.81 56.45
N ALA A 23 1.38 30.69 56.10
CA ALA A 23 1.81 30.28 54.77
C ALA A 23 1.47 28.82 54.48
N ILE A 24 1.71 27.89 55.44
CA ILE A 24 1.28 26.49 55.35
C ILE A 24 -0.22 26.41 55.07
N LYS A 25 -1.06 27.07 55.88
CA LYS A 25 -2.53 27.02 55.76
C LYS A 25 -3.06 27.56 54.42
N ARG A 26 -2.28 28.39 53.72
CA ARG A 26 -2.62 28.97 52.42
C ARG A 26 -1.94 28.26 51.25
N SER A 27 -1.07 27.27 51.51
CA SER A 27 -0.16 26.66 50.53
C SER A 27 0.72 27.66 49.76
N GLN A 28 0.90 28.87 50.31
CA GLN A 28 1.73 29.95 49.77
C GLN A 28 1.92 31.05 50.83
N GLY A 29 3.06 31.75 50.82
CA GLY A 29 3.30 32.88 51.70
C GLY A 29 4.78 33.09 52.02
N LYS A 30 5.07 33.84 53.09
CA LYS A 30 6.43 34.06 53.59
C LYS A 30 6.79 33.03 54.65
N VAL A 31 8.00 32.48 54.56
CA VAL A 31 8.64 31.58 55.53
C VAL A 31 10.06 32.08 55.85
N HIS A 32 10.71 31.48 56.83
CA HIS A 32 12.08 31.87 57.20
C HIS A 32 13.06 31.48 56.09
N CYS A 33 13.95 32.39 55.70
CA CYS A 33 14.89 32.11 54.62
C CYS A 33 15.98 31.15 55.12
N PRO A 34 16.27 30.02 54.45
CA PRO A 34 17.20 29.06 55.00
C PRO A 34 18.67 29.51 54.90
N CYS A 35 18.96 30.56 54.12
CA CYS A 35 20.32 31.11 53.95
C CYS A 35 20.78 32.06 55.07
N HIS A 36 19.90 32.50 55.98
CA HIS A 36 20.26 33.38 57.10
C HIS A 36 19.22 33.31 58.22
N ALA A 37 19.58 33.71 59.44
CA ALA A 37 18.61 33.82 60.52
C ALA A 37 17.80 35.13 60.41
N ASP A 38 16.51 35.04 60.11
CA ASP A 38 15.57 36.17 60.08
C ASP A 38 14.59 36.15 61.27
N ARG A 39 14.41 37.30 61.93
CA ARG A 39 13.44 37.46 63.04
C ARG A 39 11.99 37.44 62.55
N GLU A 40 11.76 37.89 61.32
CA GLU A 40 10.49 37.88 60.61
C GLU A 40 10.65 37.14 59.28
N PRO A 41 9.66 36.34 58.84
CA PRO A 41 9.77 35.55 57.61
C PRO A 41 10.11 36.37 56.36
N SER A 42 11.29 36.15 55.76
CA SER A 42 11.78 36.95 54.63
C SER A 42 11.68 36.25 53.26
N LEU A 43 11.52 34.93 53.20
CA LEU A 43 11.43 34.17 51.95
C LEU A 43 9.97 33.93 51.54
N SER A 44 9.53 34.57 50.46
CA SER A 44 8.26 34.27 49.84
C SER A 44 8.37 33.04 48.93
N VAL A 45 7.47 32.08 49.14
CA VAL A 45 7.27 30.86 48.35
C VAL A 45 5.83 30.88 47.85
N THR A 46 5.64 30.89 46.53
CA THR A 46 4.32 30.92 45.87
C THR A 46 4.33 30.08 44.60
N THR A 47 3.16 29.66 44.12
CA THR A 47 3.01 28.96 42.84
C THR A 47 2.31 29.88 41.84
N ALA A 48 2.89 30.04 40.66
CA ALA A 48 2.29 30.77 39.55
C ALA A 48 1.18 29.94 38.85
N ARG A 49 0.38 30.59 38.00
CA ARG A 49 -0.79 29.97 37.34
C ARG A 49 -0.45 28.82 36.39
N ASP A 50 0.80 28.74 35.95
CA ASP A 50 1.38 27.70 35.09
C ASP A 50 2.01 26.53 35.90
N GLY A 51 1.93 26.57 37.23
CA GLY A 51 2.59 25.60 38.12
C GLY A 51 4.05 25.93 38.47
N THR A 52 4.62 27.03 37.95
CA THR A 52 6.00 27.44 38.26
C THR A 52 6.11 27.92 39.70
N ILE A 53 7.06 27.39 40.47
CA ILE A 53 7.33 27.84 41.84
C ILE A 53 8.20 29.09 41.82
N LEU A 54 7.72 30.15 42.46
CA LEU A 54 8.40 31.43 42.61
C LEU A 54 8.98 31.55 44.02
N LEU A 55 10.30 31.71 44.09
CA LEU A 55 11.05 32.02 45.31
C LEU A 55 11.53 33.48 45.25
N LYS A 56 11.31 34.24 46.32
CA LYS A 56 11.88 35.59 46.48
C LYS A 56 12.21 35.89 47.94
N CYS A 57 13.49 36.05 48.25
CA CYS A 57 13.95 36.54 49.55
C CYS A 57 13.93 38.07 49.59
N PHE A 58 13.11 38.66 50.46
CA PHE A 58 13.02 40.12 50.63
C PHE A 58 14.18 40.71 51.43
N ALA A 59 14.96 39.89 52.15
CA ALA A 59 16.21 40.28 52.80
C ALA A 59 17.46 40.21 51.88
N GLY A 60 17.28 39.96 50.57
CA GLY A 60 18.36 40.12 49.57
C GLY A 60 19.16 38.87 49.18
N CYS A 61 18.82 37.67 49.67
CA CYS A 61 19.48 36.44 49.20
C CYS A 61 19.17 36.17 47.71
N ARG A 62 20.19 35.79 46.93
CA ARG A 62 20.03 35.44 45.51
C ARG A 62 19.29 34.10 45.39
N ASN A 63 18.37 33.99 44.43
CA ASN A 63 17.58 32.76 44.22
C ASN A 63 18.43 31.50 44.06
N ARG A 64 19.61 31.58 43.44
CA ARG A 64 20.54 30.43 43.30
C ARG A 64 21.04 29.91 44.66
N ASP A 65 21.27 30.81 45.60
CA ASP A 65 21.83 30.44 46.91
C ASP A 65 20.72 29.84 47.80
N VAL A 66 19.48 30.37 47.69
CA VAL A 66 18.27 29.77 48.31
C VAL A 66 17.98 28.38 47.73
N ILE A 67 18.04 28.21 46.41
CA ILE A 67 17.83 26.92 45.75
C ILE A 67 18.87 25.89 46.17
N ARG A 68 20.15 26.28 46.31
CA ARG A 68 21.21 25.39 46.80
C ARG A 68 20.90 24.88 48.21
N GLU A 69 20.56 25.79 49.12
CA GLU A 69 20.24 25.42 50.50
C GLU A 69 18.99 24.53 50.59
N LEU A 70 17.98 24.74 49.74
CA LEU A 70 16.83 23.83 49.61
C LEU A 70 17.22 22.47 49.01
N GLN A 71 18.18 22.41 48.07
CA GLN A 71 18.71 21.16 47.52
C GLN A 71 19.48 20.35 48.57
N ASP A 72 20.27 21.02 49.40
CA ASP A 72 21.06 20.39 50.46
C ASP A 72 20.16 19.86 51.60
N ARG A 73 18.96 20.41 51.76
CA ARG A 73 17.90 19.92 52.65
C ARG A 73 16.96 18.88 52.01
N GLY A 74 17.19 18.49 50.74
CA GLY A 74 16.33 17.56 50.00
C GLY A 74 14.96 18.12 49.59
N LEU A 75 14.71 19.41 49.82
CA LEU A 75 13.44 20.10 49.55
C LEU A 75 13.34 20.61 48.09
N TRP A 76 14.42 20.50 47.33
CA TRP A 76 14.48 20.92 45.92
C TRP A 76 15.35 19.93 45.13
N PRO A 77 14.95 19.51 43.91
CA PRO A 77 15.71 18.53 43.16
C PRO A 77 17.05 19.10 42.66
N ARG A 78 18.11 18.30 42.77
CA ARG A 78 19.37 18.54 42.03
C ARG A 78 19.15 18.14 40.57
N ARG A 79 19.75 18.89 39.63
CA ARG A 79 19.74 18.50 38.21
C ARG A 79 20.80 17.42 38.00
N GLU A 80 20.39 16.29 37.47
CA GLU A 80 21.32 15.28 36.97
C GLU A 80 22.14 15.81 35.78
N PRO A 81 23.40 15.37 35.63
CA PRO A 81 24.24 15.75 34.51
C PRO A 81 23.71 15.16 33.19
N ALA A 82 24.06 15.81 32.07
CA ALA A 82 23.74 15.31 30.75
C ALA A 82 24.61 14.08 30.43
N ARG A 83 24.01 13.01 29.88
CA ARG A 83 24.73 11.82 29.42
C ARG A 83 24.91 11.90 27.90
N GLU A 84 26.14 12.09 27.45
CA GLU A 84 26.51 11.93 26.04
C GLU A 84 26.76 10.44 25.74
N THR A 85 26.22 9.96 24.63
CA THR A 85 26.45 8.63 24.06
C THR A 85 26.75 8.81 22.58
N ARG A 86 27.70 8.03 22.05
CA ARG A 86 28.21 8.16 20.68
C ARG A 86 28.19 6.77 20.04
N TYR A 87 27.36 6.59 19.03
CA TYR A 87 27.24 5.33 18.30
C TYR A 87 28.00 5.44 16.98
N GLU A 88 29.07 4.66 16.84
CA GLU A 88 29.86 4.61 15.61
C GLU A 88 29.17 3.70 14.59
N VAL A 89 28.77 4.26 13.46
CA VAL A 89 28.19 3.52 12.33
C VAL A 89 29.31 3.19 11.36
N ARG A 90 29.58 1.89 11.22
CA ARG A 90 30.66 1.34 10.40
C ARG A 90 30.08 0.51 9.26
N ASP A 91 30.80 0.44 8.16
CA ASP A 91 30.48 -0.47 7.05
C ASP A 91 30.94 -1.91 7.40
N VAL A 92 30.59 -2.90 6.57
CA VAL A 92 30.86 -4.33 6.79
C VAL A 92 32.35 -4.68 6.93
N ASP A 93 33.25 -3.83 6.43
CA ASP A 93 34.71 -3.94 6.55
C ASP A 93 35.26 -3.28 7.84
N GLY A 94 34.40 -2.67 8.65
CA GLY A 94 34.74 -1.90 9.85
C GLY A 94 35.07 -0.43 9.60
N THR A 95 35.03 0.06 8.36
CA THR A 95 35.31 1.47 8.01
C THR A 95 34.27 2.40 8.63
N LEU A 96 34.72 3.44 9.33
CA LEU A 96 33.83 4.42 9.97
C LEU A 96 33.13 5.30 8.92
N VAL A 97 31.79 5.25 8.88
CA VAL A 97 30.96 6.00 7.93
C VAL A 97 30.35 7.25 8.57
N ALA A 98 29.87 7.14 9.80
CA ALA A 98 29.29 8.25 10.57
C ALA A 98 29.30 7.96 12.08
N VAL A 99 29.07 8.98 12.91
CA VAL A 99 28.82 8.84 14.35
C VAL A 99 27.48 9.49 14.69
N HIS A 100 26.56 8.74 15.30
CA HIS A 100 25.35 9.28 15.87
C HIS A 100 25.63 9.73 17.30
N VAL A 101 25.59 11.04 17.56
CA VAL A 101 25.83 11.60 18.89
C VAL A 101 24.49 11.96 19.53
N ARG A 102 24.24 11.41 20.72
CA ARG A 102 23.02 11.60 21.50
C ARG A 102 23.36 12.14 22.89
N ILE A 103 22.77 13.27 23.25
CA ILE A 103 22.82 13.83 24.61
C ILE A 103 21.44 13.72 25.25
N ASP A 104 21.35 12.84 26.24
CA ASP A 104 20.18 12.70 27.10
C ASP A 104 20.32 13.64 28.31
N ARG A 105 19.32 14.53 28.49
CA ARG A 105 19.25 15.49 29.61
C ARG A 105 17.96 15.24 30.39
N PRO A 106 18.03 14.81 31.67
CA PRO A 106 16.85 14.54 32.46
C PRO A 106 15.88 15.74 32.53
N GLY A 107 14.62 15.51 32.15
CA GLY A 107 13.59 16.55 32.06
C GLY A 107 13.74 17.54 30.88
N ARG A 108 14.51 17.20 29.84
CA ARG A 108 14.60 17.93 28.57
C ARG A 108 14.47 16.97 27.39
N GLU A 109 14.10 17.52 26.24
CA GLU A 109 14.17 16.80 24.97
C GLU A 109 15.60 16.33 24.67
N LYS A 110 15.70 15.12 24.11
CA LYS A 110 16.95 14.49 23.71
C LYS A 110 17.58 15.31 22.58
N GLN A 111 18.87 15.60 22.64
CA GLN A 111 19.58 16.27 21.55
C GLN A 111 20.37 15.23 20.76
N MET A 112 20.14 15.16 19.46
CA MET A 112 20.78 14.19 18.57
C MET A 112 21.35 14.90 17.34
N TRP A 113 22.52 14.47 16.87
CA TRP A 113 23.08 14.91 15.59
C TRP A 113 24.06 13.89 15.04
N TRP A 114 24.29 13.97 13.73
CA TRP A 114 25.29 13.18 13.03
C TRP A 114 26.63 13.91 12.98
N GLU A 115 27.73 13.16 13.08
CA GLU A 115 29.09 13.60 12.75
C GLU A 115 29.67 12.69 11.65
N GLY A 116 30.41 13.28 10.71
CA GLY A 116 31.18 12.53 9.73
C GLY A 116 32.44 11.89 10.34
N PRO A 117 33.17 11.04 9.58
CA PRO A 117 34.40 10.41 10.05
C PRO A 117 35.53 11.40 10.38
N ASP A 118 35.43 12.63 9.89
CA ASP A 118 36.32 13.76 10.18
C ASP A 118 35.94 14.55 11.46
N GLY A 119 34.91 14.08 12.19
CA GLY A 119 34.38 14.72 13.40
C GLY A 119 33.57 15.99 13.14
N ARG A 120 33.27 16.35 11.89
CA ARG A 120 32.42 17.50 11.58
C ARG A 120 30.95 17.13 11.67
N ARG A 121 30.12 18.04 12.17
CA ARG A 121 28.67 17.84 12.24
C ARG A 121 28.03 17.81 10.84
N GLY A 122 27.11 16.87 10.65
CA GLY A 122 26.42 16.59 9.40
C GLY A 122 27.01 15.40 8.64
N LEU A 123 26.22 14.84 7.72
CA LEU A 123 26.58 13.64 6.95
C LEU A 123 27.34 13.92 5.63
N GLY A 124 27.83 15.14 5.43
CA GLY A 124 28.64 15.49 4.25
C GLY A 124 27.93 15.31 2.89
N GLY A 125 26.60 15.36 2.86
CA GLY A 125 25.78 15.10 1.66
C GLY A 125 25.26 13.66 1.55
N ARG A 126 25.71 12.72 2.40
CA ARG A 126 25.08 11.39 2.53
C ARG A 126 23.70 11.53 3.16
N ARG A 127 22.78 10.63 2.80
CA ARG A 127 21.45 10.52 3.41
C ARG A 127 21.45 9.46 4.50
N VAL A 128 20.62 9.64 5.53
CA VAL A 128 20.49 8.70 6.66
C VAL A 128 20.07 7.31 6.16
N GLU A 129 19.14 7.24 5.20
CA GLU A 129 18.68 6.01 4.55
C GLU A 129 19.82 5.18 3.90
N GLY A 130 20.89 5.83 3.44
CA GLY A 130 22.04 5.17 2.80
C GLY A 130 23.20 4.85 3.76
N LEU A 131 23.02 4.99 5.07
CA LEU A 131 24.02 4.58 6.05
C LEU A 131 23.94 3.05 6.29
N PRO A 132 25.06 2.39 6.62
CA PRO A 132 25.04 1.00 7.11
C PRO A 132 24.19 0.86 8.37
N LEU A 133 23.70 -0.36 8.64
CA LEU A 133 23.07 -0.66 9.92
C LEU A 133 24.10 -0.57 11.05
N TYR A 134 23.68 -0.10 12.23
CA TYR A 134 24.55 -0.03 13.39
C TYR A 134 24.96 -1.45 13.82
N ALA A 135 26.26 -1.63 14.10
CA ALA A 135 26.90 -2.90 14.47
C ALA A 135 26.92 -3.99 13.37
N ILE A 136 26.69 -3.65 12.10
CA ILE A 136 26.77 -4.62 10.99
C ILE A 136 28.14 -5.30 10.89
N GLU A 137 29.21 -4.58 11.27
CA GLU A 137 30.59 -5.09 11.30
C GLU A 137 30.82 -6.18 12.35
N ARG A 138 29.89 -6.33 13.31
CA ARG A 138 29.99 -7.28 14.43
C ARG A 138 29.26 -8.59 14.20
N LEU A 139 28.54 -8.74 13.09
CA LEU A 139 27.77 -9.95 12.79
C LEU A 139 28.66 -11.15 12.45
N GLY A 140 29.82 -10.93 11.79
CA GLY A 140 30.68 -12.02 11.34
C GLY A 140 29.92 -13.09 10.55
N ASP A 141 30.15 -14.36 10.85
CA ASP A 141 29.49 -15.50 10.21
C ASP A 141 28.12 -15.86 10.82
N ALA A 142 27.48 -14.95 11.59
CA ALA A 142 26.18 -15.22 12.19
C ALA A 142 25.09 -15.50 11.14
N GLU A 143 24.47 -16.69 11.23
CA GLU A 143 23.35 -17.10 10.38
C GLU A 143 22.01 -16.48 10.82
N GLN A 144 21.86 -16.19 12.12
CA GLN A 144 20.65 -15.62 12.73
C GLN A 144 20.94 -14.20 13.23
N VAL A 145 20.08 -13.23 12.91
CA VAL A 145 20.27 -11.82 13.25
C VAL A 145 18.96 -11.18 13.70
N VAL A 146 19.01 -10.42 14.80
CA VAL A 146 17.91 -9.55 15.24
C VAL A 146 18.12 -8.12 14.75
N ILE A 147 17.09 -7.48 14.20
CA ILE A 147 17.10 -6.05 13.85
C ILE A 147 16.20 -5.28 14.82
N THR A 148 16.74 -4.20 15.39
CA THR A 148 16.03 -3.31 16.32
C THR A 148 15.91 -1.90 15.75
N GLU A 149 14.95 -1.09 16.20
CA GLU A 149 14.77 0.28 15.65
C GLU A 149 15.98 1.21 15.91
N GLY A 150 16.70 1.05 17.02
CA GLY A 150 17.81 1.95 17.38
C GLY A 150 19.04 1.26 17.95
N GLU A 151 20.14 2.02 18.05
CA GLU A 151 21.46 1.50 18.42
C GLU A 151 21.53 1.00 19.87
N LYS A 152 20.79 1.66 20.79
CA LYS A 152 20.65 1.26 22.21
C LYS A 152 20.14 -0.18 22.35
N ALA A 153 19.16 -0.55 21.51
CA ALA A 153 18.50 -1.85 21.52
C ALA A 153 19.41 -2.95 20.97
N ALA A 154 20.06 -2.71 19.83
CA ALA A 154 21.07 -3.60 19.28
C ALA A 154 22.23 -3.84 20.26
N ASP A 155 22.78 -2.78 20.87
CA ASP A 155 23.82 -2.87 21.90
C ASP A 155 23.37 -3.70 23.12
N ALA A 156 22.08 -3.76 23.44
CA ALA A 156 21.56 -4.56 24.56
C ALA A 156 21.53 -6.05 24.23
N LEU A 157 21.09 -6.41 23.02
CA LEU A 157 21.10 -7.78 22.53
C LEU A 157 22.52 -8.31 22.33
N LEU A 158 23.42 -7.49 21.76
CA LEU A 158 24.84 -7.84 21.60
C LEU A 158 25.53 -8.11 22.95
N ARG A 159 25.16 -7.38 24.03
CA ARG A 159 25.65 -7.66 25.40
C ARG A 159 25.18 -9.00 25.97
N LEU A 160 24.06 -9.55 25.46
CA LEU A 160 23.58 -10.89 25.79
C LEU A 160 24.17 -11.97 24.87
N GLY A 161 25.02 -11.61 23.91
CA GLY A 161 25.58 -12.55 22.92
C GLY A 161 24.64 -12.87 21.76
N ILE A 162 23.51 -12.15 21.64
CA ILE A 162 22.58 -12.29 20.51
C ILE A 162 23.08 -11.40 19.35
N PRO A 163 23.36 -11.96 18.15
CA PRO A 163 23.77 -11.15 17.00
C PRO A 163 22.65 -10.19 16.60
N ALA A 164 22.92 -8.88 16.71
CA ALA A 164 21.91 -7.86 16.47
C ALA A 164 22.46 -6.60 15.82
N VAL A 165 21.61 -5.93 15.05
CA VAL A 165 21.90 -4.66 14.37
C VAL A 165 20.79 -3.64 14.60
N GLY A 166 21.16 -2.37 14.65
CA GLY A 166 20.21 -1.27 14.83
C GLY A 166 19.93 -0.57 13.51
N THR A 167 18.67 -0.24 13.22
CA THR A 167 18.40 0.76 12.18
C THR A 167 18.94 2.12 12.64
N VAL A 168 19.65 2.81 11.77
CA VAL A 168 20.18 4.16 12.02
C VAL A 168 19.25 5.26 11.48
N CYS A 169 18.10 4.83 10.96
CA CYS A 169 17.00 5.64 10.50
C CYS A 169 15.91 5.58 11.57
N GLY A 170 15.38 6.73 12.03
CA GLY A 170 14.24 6.73 12.95
C GLY A 170 12.95 6.24 12.28
N ALA A 171 11.92 5.93 13.07
CA ALA A 171 10.63 5.33 12.67
C ALA A 171 9.98 5.80 11.35
N ASP A 172 10.24 7.02 10.85
CA ASP A 172 9.68 7.54 9.60
C ASP A 172 10.52 7.21 8.34
N THR A 173 11.71 6.63 8.49
CA THR A 173 12.68 6.41 7.40
C THR A 173 13.17 4.97 7.38
N ILE A 174 13.14 4.32 6.22
CA ILE A 174 13.55 2.91 6.07
C ILE A 174 14.97 2.85 5.49
N PRO A 175 15.89 2.03 6.04
CA PRO A 175 17.21 1.80 5.45
C PRO A 175 17.13 1.39 3.97
N SER A 176 18.10 1.85 3.18
CA SER A 176 18.16 1.61 1.74
C SER A 176 18.37 0.13 1.40
N VAL A 177 18.08 -0.23 0.15
CA VAL A 177 18.37 -1.57 -0.39
C VAL A 177 19.86 -1.91 -0.24
N GLU A 178 20.75 -0.93 -0.40
CA GLU A 178 22.20 -1.11 -0.21
C GLU A 178 22.56 -1.38 1.25
N SER A 179 21.99 -0.61 2.19
CA SER A 179 22.19 -0.77 3.64
C SER A 179 21.74 -2.14 4.17
N LEU A 180 20.69 -2.73 3.56
CA LEU A 180 20.12 -4.01 3.98
C LEU A 180 20.73 -5.21 3.26
N ARG A 181 21.38 -5.00 2.10
CA ARG A 181 22.00 -6.05 1.28
C ARG A 181 22.94 -7.00 2.05
N PRO A 182 23.72 -6.58 3.06
CA PRO A 182 24.53 -7.50 3.87
C PRO A 182 23.72 -8.56 4.63
N LEU A 183 22.41 -8.38 4.85
CA LEU A 183 21.56 -9.35 5.53
C LEU A 183 20.97 -10.42 4.61
N ALA A 184 21.15 -10.30 3.29
CA ALA A 184 20.65 -11.29 2.33
C ALA A 184 21.26 -12.68 2.61
N GLY A 185 20.41 -13.70 2.71
CA GLY A 185 20.79 -15.08 3.02
C GLY A 185 20.96 -15.40 4.51
N ARG A 186 20.70 -14.44 5.42
CA ARG A 186 20.60 -14.69 6.87
C ARG A 186 19.14 -14.86 7.30
N LEU A 187 18.93 -15.56 8.40
CA LEU A 187 17.64 -15.66 9.09
C LEU A 187 17.43 -14.42 9.95
N VAL A 188 16.31 -13.70 9.75
CA VAL A 188 16.11 -12.36 10.31
C VAL A 188 14.91 -12.30 11.26
N TRP A 189 15.15 -11.83 12.48
CA TRP A 189 14.11 -11.45 13.43
C TRP A 189 14.03 -9.93 13.54
N LEU A 190 12.82 -9.38 13.60
CA LEU A 190 12.56 -7.96 13.78
C LEU A 190 12.00 -7.73 15.17
N TRP A 191 12.62 -6.83 15.94
CA TRP A 191 12.15 -6.45 17.26
C TRP A 191 11.63 -5.00 17.21
N PRO A 192 10.30 -4.79 17.09
CA PRO A 192 9.71 -3.45 17.08
C PRO A 192 9.76 -2.80 18.47
N ASP A 193 9.84 -1.47 18.50
CA ASP A 193 9.44 -0.72 19.69
C ASP A 193 7.94 -0.95 19.92
N ALA A 194 7.52 -1.07 21.18
CA ALA A 194 6.14 -1.37 21.57
C ALA A 194 5.19 -0.16 21.46
N ASP A 195 5.07 0.37 20.24
CA ASP A 195 4.02 1.27 19.78
C ASP A 195 3.71 1.07 18.28
N ASP A 196 2.66 1.72 17.79
CA ASP A 196 2.20 1.57 16.40
C ASP A 196 3.24 2.03 15.36
N ALA A 197 4.15 2.96 15.73
CA ALA A 197 5.18 3.46 14.84
C ALA A 197 6.32 2.44 14.69
N GLY A 198 6.78 1.85 15.80
CA GLY A 198 7.78 0.78 15.81
C GLY A 198 7.30 -0.47 15.06
N GLN A 199 6.05 -0.90 15.28
CA GLN A 199 5.46 -1.99 14.51
C GLN A 199 5.37 -1.67 13.02
N SER A 200 4.94 -0.45 12.66
CA SER A 200 4.83 -0.03 11.25
C SER A 200 6.19 0.08 10.57
N HIS A 201 7.22 0.51 11.30
CA HIS A 201 8.60 0.54 10.82
C HIS A 201 9.14 -0.85 10.52
N MET A 202 8.96 -1.80 11.46
CA MET A 202 9.39 -3.18 11.25
C MET A 202 8.62 -3.89 10.12
N ARG A 203 7.32 -3.63 9.92
CA ARG A 203 6.59 -4.17 8.75
C ARG A 203 7.20 -3.70 7.41
N ARG A 204 7.45 -2.40 7.24
CA ARG A 204 8.07 -1.86 6.01
C ARG A 204 9.51 -2.34 5.82
N LEU A 205 10.22 -2.62 6.92
CA LEU A 205 11.53 -3.26 6.89
C LEU A 205 11.44 -4.72 6.43
N ALA A 206 10.46 -5.49 6.92
CA ALA A 206 10.19 -6.86 6.50
C ALA A 206 9.86 -6.95 5.00
N GLU A 207 9.01 -6.06 4.49
CA GLU A 207 8.70 -5.93 3.05
C GLU A 207 9.98 -5.74 2.22
N ARG A 208 10.88 -4.85 2.66
CA ARG A 208 12.12 -4.55 1.95
C ARG A 208 13.15 -5.68 2.04
N LEU A 209 13.20 -6.40 3.15
CA LEU A 209 14.05 -7.59 3.33
C LEU A 209 13.54 -8.76 2.47
N SER A 210 12.22 -8.98 2.43
CA SER A 210 11.60 -9.99 1.57
C SER A 210 11.85 -9.69 0.09
N ALA A 211 11.69 -8.43 -0.35
CA ALA A 211 12.04 -8.00 -1.71
C ALA A 211 13.55 -8.11 -2.03
N LEU A 212 14.42 -8.19 -1.02
CA LEU A 212 15.86 -8.43 -1.14
C LEU A 212 16.23 -9.93 -1.19
N GLY A 213 15.27 -10.84 -1.03
CA GLY A 213 15.50 -12.28 -1.00
C GLY A 213 15.77 -12.85 0.39
N CYS A 214 15.47 -12.13 1.48
CA CYS A 214 15.38 -12.74 2.81
C CYS A 214 14.06 -13.54 2.88
N GLU A 215 14.14 -14.84 2.55
CA GLU A 215 12.99 -15.76 2.45
C GLU A 215 12.24 -15.93 3.79
N TYR A 216 12.95 -15.80 4.91
CA TYR A 216 12.38 -15.95 6.25
C TYR A 216 12.68 -14.71 7.11
N VAL A 217 11.62 -13.99 7.43
CA VAL A 217 11.61 -12.87 8.38
C VAL A 217 10.59 -13.18 9.47
N TRP A 218 10.97 -13.03 10.73
CA TRP A 218 10.11 -13.19 11.90
C TRP A 218 9.92 -11.86 12.62
N VAL A 219 8.79 -11.68 13.30
CA VAL A 219 8.56 -10.52 14.17
C VAL A 219 8.47 -11.01 15.61
N ILE A 220 9.37 -10.51 16.45
CA ILE A 220 9.35 -10.75 17.89
C ILE A 220 8.20 -9.94 18.49
N ASP A 221 7.25 -10.63 19.12
CA ASP A 221 6.32 -10.01 20.05
C ASP A 221 6.89 -10.03 21.47
N TRP A 222 6.60 -9.00 22.26
CA TRP A 222 6.90 -8.94 23.69
C TRP A 222 5.61 -8.52 24.42
N PRO A 223 4.77 -9.48 24.84
CA PRO A 223 3.44 -9.18 25.40
C PRO A 223 3.45 -8.26 26.63
N ASP A 224 4.48 -8.37 27.49
CA ASP A 224 4.65 -7.57 28.70
C ASP A 224 5.41 -6.25 28.48
N ALA A 225 5.56 -5.80 27.24
CA ALA A 225 6.25 -4.57 26.90
C ALA A 225 5.55 -3.34 27.54
N PRO A 226 6.30 -2.42 28.16
CA PRO A 226 5.75 -1.10 28.48
C PRO A 226 5.47 -0.35 27.17
N LEU A 227 4.56 0.63 27.22
CA LEU A 227 4.31 1.54 26.10
C LEU A 227 5.63 2.20 25.64
N LYS A 228 5.99 2.03 24.36
CA LYS A 228 7.28 2.41 23.75
C LYS A 228 8.52 1.68 24.31
N GLY A 229 8.34 0.46 24.84
CA GLY A 229 9.43 -0.39 25.28
C GLY A 229 10.19 -0.99 24.10
N ASP A 230 11.52 -0.95 24.16
CA ASP A 230 12.44 -1.55 23.19
C ASP A 230 13.15 -2.79 23.75
N ALA A 231 13.94 -3.48 22.93
CA ALA A 231 14.77 -4.61 23.38
C ALA A 231 15.77 -4.22 24.49
N ALA A 232 16.17 -2.95 24.59
CA ALA A 232 17.03 -2.51 25.69
C ALA A 232 16.27 -2.33 27.02
N ASP A 233 14.97 -2.03 26.97
CA ASP A 233 14.10 -1.98 28.14
C ASP A 233 13.73 -3.39 28.61
N PHE A 234 13.62 -4.37 27.70
CA PHE A 234 13.54 -5.80 28.04
C PHE A 234 14.76 -6.24 28.86
N VAL A 235 15.97 -5.99 28.35
CA VAL A 235 17.22 -6.34 29.06
C VAL A 235 17.39 -5.53 30.36
N ALA A 236 17.01 -4.24 30.38
CA ALA A 236 17.08 -3.42 31.59
C ALA A 236 16.10 -3.88 32.69
N ARG A 237 15.04 -4.60 32.34
CA ARG A 237 14.10 -5.25 33.27
C ARG A 237 14.57 -6.62 33.76
N GLY A 238 15.73 -7.09 33.30
CA GLY A 238 16.34 -8.37 33.70
C GLY A 238 16.11 -9.53 32.73
N GLY A 239 15.56 -9.27 31.53
CA GLY A 239 15.42 -10.29 30.49
C GLY A 239 16.78 -10.88 30.07
N THR A 240 16.86 -12.21 30.00
CA THR A 240 18.11 -12.94 29.74
C THR A 240 18.25 -13.33 28.26
N ALA A 241 19.42 -13.84 27.88
CA ALA A 241 19.64 -14.42 26.54
C ALA A 241 18.69 -15.61 26.27
N GLU A 242 18.38 -16.41 27.28
CA GLU A 242 17.45 -17.55 27.17
C GLU A 242 16.01 -17.08 26.92
N ASP A 243 15.60 -15.95 27.53
CA ASP A 243 14.29 -15.37 27.28
C ASP A 243 14.20 -14.73 25.89
N VAL A 244 15.27 -14.08 25.40
CA VAL A 244 15.34 -13.60 24.00
C VAL A 244 15.21 -14.76 23.02
N LEU A 245 15.93 -15.86 23.23
CA LEU A 245 15.86 -17.04 22.37
C LEU A 245 14.47 -17.71 22.42
N ARG A 246 13.77 -17.65 23.56
CA ARG A 246 12.38 -18.09 23.66
C ARG A 246 11.45 -17.21 22.82
N LEU A 247 11.54 -15.89 22.95
CA LEU A 247 10.78 -14.95 22.13
C LEU A 247 11.08 -15.10 20.63
N MET A 248 12.33 -15.41 20.24
CA MET A 248 12.69 -15.73 18.85
C MET A 248 12.07 -17.05 18.36
N ALA A 249 11.92 -18.05 19.21
CA ALA A 249 11.31 -19.34 18.88
C ALA A 249 9.77 -19.29 18.85
N GLU A 250 9.18 -18.39 19.65
CA GLU A 250 7.74 -18.10 19.70
C GLU A 250 7.32 -17.03 18.68
N ALA A 251 8.27 -16.31 18.08
CA ALA A 251 8.02 -15.26 17.09
C ALA A 251 7.25 -15.77 15.88
N GLU A 252 6.19 -15.05 15.50
CA GLU A 252 5.44 -15.36 14.29
C GLU A 252 6.28 -15.01 13.05
N GLN A 253 6.26 -15.90 12.05
CA GLN A 253 6.86 -15.58 10.75
C GLN A 253 6.06 -14.45 10.11
N TRP A 254 6.74 -13.38 9.70
CA TRP A 254 6.12 -12.32 8.92
C TRP A 254 5.80 -12.86 7.53
N VAL A 255 4.53 -12.82 7.16
CA VAL A 255 4.03 -13.23 5.85
C VAL A 255 3.50 -11.98 5.12
N PRO A 256 3.92 -11.72 3.87
CA PRO A 256 3.37 -10.63 3.07
C PRO A 256 1.84 -10.69 3.01
N GLY A 257 1.18 -9.58 3.34
CA GLY A 257 -0.30 -9.48 3.31
C GLY A 257 -1.04 -10.01 4.56
N VAL A 258 -0.34 -10.56 5.56
CA VAL A 258 -0.99 -10.96 6.83
C VAL A 258 -0.89 -9.82 7.85
N PRO A 259 -2.01 -9.24 8.33
CA PRO A 259 -1.98 -8.26 9.42
C PRO A 259 -1.64 -8.96 10.74
N ALA A 260 -0.85 -8.29 11.59
CA ALA A 260 -0.51 -8.82 12.91
C ALA A 260 -1.76 -9.00 13.79
N PRO A 261 -1.80 -10.01 14.68
CA PRO A 261 -2.92 -10.21 15.61
C PRO A 261 -3.10 -8.99 16.52
N GLU A 262 -4.35 -8.63 16.84
CA GLU A 262 -4.60 -7.55 17.80
C GLU A 262 -4.20 -7.99 19.22
N PRO A 263 -3.45 -7.15 19.97
CA PRO A 263 -3.00 -7.50 21.31
C PRO A 263 -4.20 -7.62 22.27
N GLY A 264 -4.42 -8.83 22.79
CA GLY A 264 -5.44 -9.10 23.81
C GLY A 264 -6.37 -10.29 23.56
N MET A 265 -6.23 -11.06 22.47
CA MET A 265 -7.06 -12.25 22.19
C MET A 265 -6.34 -13.60 22.42
N ALA A 266 -5.46 -13.66 23.43
CA ALA A 266 -4.83 -14.89 23.89
C ALA A 266 -5.72 -15.64 24.90
N ASP A 267 -6.89 -16.13 24.45
CA ASP A 267 -7.64 -17.14 25.20
C ASP A 267 -8.61 -17.93 24.29
N ARG A 268 -8.49 -19.27 24.32
CA ARG A 268 -9.29 -20.30 23.59
C ARG A 268 -8.93 -20.58 22.12
N VAL A 269 -7.95 -21.45 21.92
CA VAL A 269 -8.10 -22.62 21.02
C VAL A 269 -7.62 -23.87 21.78
N ASP A 270 -8.31 -24.98 21.60
CA ASP A 270 -7.93 -26.28 22.17
C ASP A 270 -6.61 -26.82 21.59
N SER A 271 -6.05 -27.83 22.27
CA SER A 271 -4.71 -28.43 22.09
C SER A 271 -4.17 -28.52 20.65
N PRO A 272 -2.85 -28.31 20.44
CA PRO A 272 -2.24 -28.29 19.10
C PRO A 272 -2.33 -29.65 18.38
N PRO A 273 -2.61 -29.67 17.05
CA PRO A 273 -2.60 -30.90 16.27
C PRO A 273 -1.16 -31.45 16.15
N THR A 274 -1.03 -32.76 16.37
CA THR A 274 0.23 -33.49 16.15
C THR A 274 0.52 -33.56 14.63
N PRO A 275 1.78 -33.42 14.18
CA PRO A 275 2.09 -33.37 12.75
C PRO A 275 1.75 -34.71 12.05
N PRO A 276 0.93 -34.71 10.98
CA PRO A 276 0.58 -35.93 10.29
C PRO A 276 1.74 -36.43 9.43
N THR A 277 2.36 -37.53 9.86
CA THR A 277 3.20 -38.36 8.99
C THR A 277 2.35 -39.14 8.00
N GLY A 278 2.49 -38.87 6.70
CA GLY A 278 1.98 -39.75 5.64
C GLY A 278 1.43 -39.01 4.42
N ILE A 279 1.94 -39.34 3.24
CA ILE A 279 1.40 -38.89 1.95
C ILE A 279 0.37 -39.91 1.47
N PRO A 280 -0.88 -39.50 1.23
CA PRO A 280 -1.62 -39.94 0.06
C PRO A 280 -2.16 -38.74 -0.75
N GLY A 281 -2.10 -38.83 -2.08
CA GLY A 281 -2.53 -37.73 -2.96
C GLY A 281 -4.01 -37.72 -3.29
N GLY A 282 -4.50 -36.59 -3.82
CA GLY A 282 -5.79 -36.51 -4.54
C GLY A 282 -6.75 -35.41 -4.07
N ALA A 283 -6.65 -34.23 -4.71
CA ALA A 283 -7.68 -33.21 -4.89
C ALA A 283 -8.34 -32.49 -3.68
N GLY A 284 -8.23 -31.15 -3.67
CA GLY A 284 -9.25 -30.24 -3.11
C GLY A 284 -8.85 -29.42 -1.89
N GLY A 285 -8.45 -28.16 -2.09
CA GLY A 285 -8.26 -27.17 -1.02
C GLY A 285 -7.00 -26.32 -1.20
N ALA A 286 -7.11 -25.15 -1.83
CA ALA A 286 -5.97 -24.28 -2.12
C ALA A 286 -5.56 -23.43 -0.90
N GLY A 287 -4.71 -23.97 -0.04
CA GLY A 287 -3.76 -23.16 0.73
C GLY A 287 -2.59 -22.80 -0.18
N GLY A 288 -2.22 -21.51 -0.24
CA GLY A 288 -1.36 -20.97 -1.30
C GLY A 288 0.07 -21.52 -1.33
N ALA A 289 0.34 -22.44 -2.26
CA ALA A 289 1.67 -22.62 -2.84
C ALA A 289 1.78 -21.78 -4.12
N PHE A 290 2.97 -21.24 -4.42
CA PHE A 290 3.19 -20.56 -5.69
C PHE A 290 2.97 -21.53 -6.87
N ARG A 291 1.93 -21.28 -7.67
CA ARG A 291 1.74 -21.97 -8.96
C ARG A 291 2.68 -21.34 -9.99
N LEU A 292 3.87 -21.91 -10.11
CA LEU A 292 4.85 -21.50 -11.12
C LEU A 292 4.55 -22.20 -12.45
N THR A 293 4.00 -21.45 -13.41
CA THR A 293 3.92 -21.88 -14.82
C THR A 293 5.29 -21.65 -15.48
N ALA A 294 5.76 -22.58 -16.33
CA ALA A 294 6.99 -22.35 -17.07
C ALA A 294 6.76 -21.27 -18.14
N LEU A 295 7.76 -20.43 -18.43
CA LEU A 295 7.58 -19.30 -19.35
C LEU A 295 7.15 -19.74 -20.77
N GLY A 296 7.55 -20.94 -21.21
CA GLY A 296 7.05 -21.52 -22.47
C GLY A 296 5.54 -21.75 -22.43
N ASP A 297 5.09 -22.54 -21.45
CA ASP A 297 3.67 -22.83 -21.22
C ASP A 297 2.84 -21.54 -21.05
N LEU A 298 3.35 -20.54 -20.34
CA LEU A 298 2.70 -19.24 -20.13
C LEU A 298 2.57 -18.39 -21.41
N LEU A 299 3.46 -18.59 -22.39
CA LEU A 299 3.39 -17.91 -23.69
C LEU A 299 2.50 -18.67 -24.71
N ASP A 300 2.23 -19.95 -24.45
CA ASP A 300 1.28 -20.77 -25.21
C ASP A 300 -0.16 -20.69 -24.62
N GLU A 301 -0.34 -20.10 -23.43
CA GLU A 301 -1.66 -19.73 -22.89
C GLU A 301 -2.32 -18.65 -23.78
N PRO A 302 -3.62 -18.76 -24.11
CA PRO A 302 -4.31 -17.78 -24.94
C PRO A 302 -4.41 -16.43 -24.21
N GLU A 303 -4.32 -15.33 -24.97
CA GLU A 303 -4.57 -13.99 -24.41
C GLU A 303 -5.97 -13.93 -23.77
N GLU A 304 -6.04 -13.51 -22.50
CA GLU A 304 -7.31 -13.39 -21.78
C GLU A 304 -8.10 -12.17 -22.29
N ASP A 305 -9.19 -12.44 -23.02
CA ASP A 305 -10.17 -11.41 -23.39
C ASP A 305 -10.81 -10.80 -22.13
N ILE A 306 -10.53 -9.52 -21.88
CA ILE A 306 -11.08 -8.80 -20.74
C ILE A 306 -12.59 -8.62 -20.92
N ALA A 307 -13.37 -9.31 -20.10
CA ALA A 307 -14.82 -9.09 -20.02
C ALA A 307 -15.11 -7.71 -19.39
N TRP A 308 -15.95 -6.90 -20.04
CA TRP A 308 -16.28 -5.54 -19.58
C TRP A 308 -17.70 -5.45 -19.03
N LEU A 309 -17.83 -4.86 -17.84
CA LEU A 309 -19.11 -4.36 -17.32
C LEU A 309 -19.48 -3.04 -18.01
N VAL A 310 -18.50 -2.16 -18.23
CA VAL A 310 -18.62 -0.92 -19.02
C VAL A 310 -17.48 -0.91 -20.03
N GLN A 311 -17.82 -0.86 -21.32
CA GLN A 311 -16.90 -1.13 -22.42
C GLN A 311 -15.61 -0.27 -22.35
N GLY A 312 -14.46 -0.93 -22.15
CA GLY A 312 -13.15 -0.29 -22.05
C GLY A 312 -13.01 0.69 -20.87
N MET A 313 -13.80 0.53 -19.79
CA MET A 313 -13.75 1.38 -18.59
C MET A 313 -13.85 0.58 -17.29
N LEU A 314 -14.79 -0.35 -17.14
CA LEU A 314 -14.95 -1.15 -15.92
C LEU A 314 -14.88 -2.65 -16.27
N PRO A 315 -13.82 -3.40 -15.91
CA PRO A 315 -13.72 -4.83 -16.17
C PRO A 315 -14.58 -5.64 -15.18
N SER A 316 -15.20 -6.71 -15.64
CA SER A 316 -15.89 -7.70 -14.78
C SER A 316 -14.91 -8.31 -13.77
N GLY A 317 -15.37 -8.58 -12.55
CA GLY A 317 -14.51 -9.05 -11.45
C GLY A 317 -13.46 -8.04 -10.94
N GLY A 318 -13.43 -6.82 -11.48
CA GLY A 318 -12.50 -5.77 -11.07
C GLY A 318 -13.03 -4.86 -9.95
N VAL A 319 -12.14 -4.03 -9.42
CA VAL A 319 -12.47 -2.95 -8.47
C VAL A 319 -12.22 -1.60 -9.09
N SER A 320 -13.13 -0.65 -8.89
CA SER A 320 -12.95 0.75 -9.29
C SER A 320 -13.21 1.73 -8.16
N LEU A 321 -12.65 2.94 -8.29
CA LEU A 321 -12.75 3.98 -7.27
C LEU A 321 -13.21 5.30 -7.88
N LEU A 322 -14.40 5.78 -7.50
CA LEU A 322 -14.89 7.11 -7.85
C LEU A 322 -14.44 8.14 -6.81
N GLY A 323 -13.37 8.86 -7.13
CA GLY A 323 -12.74 9.88 -6.29
C GLY A 323 -13.17 11.30 -6.66
N ALA A 324 -13.63 12.08 -5.68
CA ALA A 324 -13.94 13.50 -5.86
C ALA A 324 -14.05 14.25 -4.52
N LYS A 325 -13.92 15.59 -4.57
CA LYS A 325 -14.26 16.47 -3.45
C LYS A 325 -15.76 16.32 -3.06
N PRO A 326 -16.14 16.69 -1.82
CA PRO A 326 -17.55 16.70 -1.41
C PRO A 326 -18.44 17.52 -2.36
N LYS A 327 -19.68 17.08 -2.57
CA LYS A 327 -20.71 17.76 -3.39
C LYS A 327 -20.37 17.99 -4.88
N VAL A 328 -19.36 17.30 -5.43
CA VAL A 328 -19.06 17.34 -6.88
C VAL A 328 -20.13 16.62 -7.70
N GLY A 329 -20.55 15.41 -7.29
CA GLY A 329 -21.57 14.63 -8.01
C GLY A 329 -21.47 13.10 -7.92
N LYS A 330 -20.51 12.55 -7.16
CA LYS A 330 -20.19 11.11 -7.07
C LYS A 330 -21.42 10.20 -6.96
N SER A 331 -22.14 10.28 -5.85
CA SER A 331 -23.32 9.47 -5.54
C SER A 331 -24.48 9.69 -6.51
N THR A 332 -24.47 10.77 -7.30
CA THR A 332 -25.47 10.96 -8.38
C THR A 332 -25.04 10.21 -9.65
N THR A 333 -23.75 10.29 -9.98
CA THR A 333 -23.10 9.58 -11.10
C THR A 333 -23.14 8.07 -10.91
N ALA A 334 -22.84 7.59 -9.69
CA ALA A 334 -22.90 6.18 -9.35
C ALA A 334 -24.31 5.59 -9.43
N ARG A 335 -25.35 6.37 -9.09
CA ARG A 335 -26.76 5.94 -9.28
C ARG A 335 -27.16 5.94 -10.76
N CYS A 336 -26.61 6.83 -11.58
CA CYS A 336 -26.75 6.74 -13.04
C CYS A 336 -26.10 5.46 -13.58
N LEU A 337 -24.89 5.11 -13.13
CA LEU A 337 -24.24 3.85 -13.49
C LEU A 337 -25.05 2.63 -13.03
N ALA A 338 -25.61 2.65 -11.81
CA ALA A 338 -26.46 1.58 -11.30
C ALA A 338 -27.68 1.33 -12.21
N LEU A 339 -28.36 2.40 -12.65
CA LEU A 339 -29.50 2.28 -13.57
C LEU A 339 -29.08 1.88 -14.97
N ALA A 340 -27.92 2.37 -15.46
CA ALA A 340 -27.37 1.99 -16.76
C ALA A 340 -27.10 0.47 -16.83
N VAL A 341 -26.34 -0.07 -15.86
CA VAL A 341 -26.06 -1.51 -15.74
C VAL A 341 -27.33 -2.34 -15.50
N ALA A 342 -28.27 -1.85 -14.69
CA ALA A 342 -29.54 -2.55 -14.46
C ALA A 342 -30.38 -2.74 -15.74
N ARG A 343 -30.16 -1.89 -16.75
CA ARG A 343 -30.95 -1.82 -18.00
C ARG A 343 -30.17 -2.18 -19.27
N GLY A 344 -28.85 -2.28 -19.21
CA GLY A 344 -27.99 -2.36 -20.40
C GLY A 344 -27.93 -1.04 -21.20
N GLU A 345 -28.23 0.09 -20.56
CA GLU A 345 -28.16 1.41 -21.19
C GLU A 345 -26.71 1.92 -21.24
N PRO A 346 -26.29 2.71 -22.25
CA PRO A 346 -24.94 3.25 -22.30
C PRO A 346 -24.61 4.21 -21.15
N PHE A 347 -23.44 4.04 -20.53
CA PHE A 347 -22.92 4.94 -19.50
C PHE A 347 -21.77 5.78 -20.05
N LEU A 348 -21.89 7.11 -19.98
CA LEU A 348 -20.92 8.08 -20.52
C LEU A 348 -20.48 7.80 -21.97
N GLY A 349 -21.40 7.28 -22.80
CA GLY A 349 -21.13 6.96 -24.20
C GLY A 349 -20.49 5.59 -24.45
N ARG A 350 -20.36 4.73 -23.43
CA ARG A 350 -19.85 3.36 -23.52
C ARG A 350 -20.96 2.37 -23.21
N GLU A 351 -21.00 1.25 -23.93
CA GLU A 351 -21.98 0.18 -23.72
C GLU A 351 -21.78 -0.47 -22.34
N THR A 352 -22.86 -1.02 -21.77
CA THR A 352 -22.84 -1.69 -20.46
C THR A 352 -23.42 -3.10 -20.54
N ALA A 353 -22.82 -4.04 -19.82
CA ALA A 353 -23.38 -5.38 -19.67
C ALA A 353 -24.57 -5.32 -18.71
N GLN A 354 -25.74 -5.79 -19.17
CA GLN A 354 -26.95 -5.77 -18.33
C GLN A 354 -26.84 -6.78 -17.18
N GLY A 355 -27.11 -6.34 -15.94
CA GLY A 355 -27.10 -7.23 -14.78
C GLY A 355 -27.72 -6.62 -13.52
N SER A 356 -27.95 -7.43 -12.49
CA SER A 356 -28.41 -6.93 -11.19
C SER A 356 -27.34 -6.09 -10.50
N VAL A 357 -27.78 -5.13 -9.68
CA VAL A 357 -26.90 -4.19 -8.98
C VAL A 357 -27.20 -4.19 -7.49
N VAL A 358 -26.16 -4.21 -6.65
CA VAL A 358 -26.27 -3.99 -5.20
C VAL A 358 -25.73 -2.61 -4.86
N TYR A 359 -26.56 -1.74 -4.27
CA TYR A 359 -26.16 -0.40 -3.82
C TYR A 359 -26.15 -0.32 -2.29
N LEU A 360 -24.98 -0.08 -1.70
CA LEU A 360 -24.82 0.13 -0.27
C LEU A 360 -24.74 1.64 0.03
N ALA A 361 -25.85 2.24 0.42
CA ALA A 361 -25.91 3.64 0.88
C ALA A 361 -25.66 3.71 2.40
N LEU A 362 -24.41 3.95 2.77
CA LEU A 362 -23.92 3.78 4.15
C LEU A 362 -23.96 5.06 4.99
N GLU A 363 -24.30 6.22 4.41
CA GLU A 363 -24.38 7.51 5.10
C GLU A 363 -25.75 8.21 4.98
N GLU A 364 -26.42 8.14 3.82
CA GLU A 364 -27.69 8.85 3.62
C GLU A 364 -28.95 8.17 4.18
N LYS A 365 -30.02 8.95 4.30
CA LYS A 365 -31.34 8.51 4.77
C LYS A 365 -32.14 7.85 3.62
N ARG A 366 -32.91 6.79 3.95
CA ARG A 366 -33.79 6.05 3.03
C ARG A 366 -34.66 6.93 2.14
N ALA A 367 -35.25 8.00 2.69
CA ALA A 367 -36.10 8.92 1.95
C ALA A 367 -35.37 9.68 0.84
N GLU A 368 -34.12 10.13 1.09
CA GLU A 368 -33.32 10.84 0.09
C GLU A 368 -32.79 9.89 -0.99
N ILE A 369 -32.38 8.67 -0.62
CA ILE A 369 -32.00 7.64 -1.60
C ILE A 369 -33.17 7.32 -2.55
N ALA A 370 -34.36 7.03 -2.01
CA ALA A 370 -35.55 6.76 -2.82
C ALA A 370 -35.96 7.96 -3.69
N LYS A 371 -35.82 9.19 -3.19
CA LYS A 371 -36.07 10.43 -3.94
C LYS A 371 -35.08 10.63 -5.09
N HIS A 372 -33.79 10.35 -4.87
CA HIS A 372 -32.77 10.46 -5.92
C HIS A 372 -32.97 9.44 -7.04
N PHE A 373 -33.21 8.17 -6.72
CA PHE A 373 -33.53 7.14 -7.71
C PHE A 373 -34.80 7.48 -8.50
N ARG A 374 -35.90 7.89 -7.84
CA ARG A 374 -37.12 8.34 -8.54
C ARG A 374 -36.87 9.54 -9.46
N ARG A 375 -36.05 10.51 -9.04
CA ARG A 375 -35.71 11.68 -9.88
C ARG A 375 -34.99 11.26 -11.17
N GLN A 376 -34.13 10.24 -11.08
CA GLN A 376 -33.43 9.60 -12.20
C GLN A 376 -34.30 8.62 -13.01
N GLY A 377 -35.60 8.53 -12.72
CA GLY A 377 -36.52 7.66 -13.47
C GLY A 377 -36.39 6.16 -13.12
N ALA A 378 -35.92 5.83 -11.92
CA ALA A 378 -35.95 4.45 -11.43
C ALA A 378 -37.38 3.95 -11.23
N SER A 379 -37.62 2.70 -11.58
CA SER A 379 -38.87 1.96 -11.49
C SER A 379 -38.75 0.78 -10.52
N GLY A 380 -39.88 0.19 -10.13
CA GLY A 380 -39.88 -1.03 -9.30
C GLY A 380 -39.45 -2.30 -10.04
N GLY A 381 -39.22 -2.24 -11.35
CA GLY A 381 -38.74 -3.36 -12.17
C GLY A 381 -37.23 -3.34 -12.42
N ASP A 382 -36.52 -2.28 -12.05
CA ASP A 382 -35.06 -2.22 -12.18
C ASP A 382 -34.42 -3.20 -11.16
N PRO A 383 -33.52 -4.12 -11.56
CA PRO A 383 -32.89 -5.13 -10.69
C PRO A 383 -31.82 -4.53 -9.75
N VAL A 384 -32.17 -3.49 -9.00
CA VAL A 384 -31.28 -2.74 -8.09
C VAL A 384 -31.69 -2.98 -6.63
N TYR A 385 -30.87 -3.75 -5.91
CA TYR A 385 -31.04 -4.06 -4.49
C TYR A 385 -30.32 -3.00 -3.64
N VAL A 386 -31.03 -2.31 -2.75
CA VAL A 386 -30.48 -1.16 -2.02
C VAL A 386 -30.48 -1.39 -0.50
N HIS A 387 -29.28 -1.51 0.08
CA HIS A 387 -29.10 -1.33 1.53
C HIS A 387 -29.00 0.16 1.85
N VAL A 388 -29.63 0.59 2.94
CA VAL A 388 -29.54 1.97 3.40
C VAL A 388 -29.49 2.01 4.92
N GLY A 389 -28.40 2.54 5.45
CA GLY A 389 -28.09 2.60 6.87
C GLY A 389 -26.64 2.21 7.15
N VAL A 390 -26.26 2.17 8.42
CA VAL A 390 -24.90 1.84 8.85
C VAL A 390 -24.50 0.44 8.34
N ALA A 391 -23.23 0.25 7.96
CA ALA A 391 -22.70 -1.07 7.64
C ALA A 391 -22.72 -1.97 8.90
N PRO A 392 -23.06 -3.27 8.79
CA PRO A 392 -22.96 -4.20 9.91
C PRO A 392 -21.51 -4.35 10.38
N GLU A 393 -21.28 -4.94 11.56
CA GLU A 393 -19.92 -5.11 12.09
C GLU A 393 -19.04 -5.98 11.20
N ARG A 394 -19.57 -7.12 10.76
CA ARG A 394 -18.93 -8.02 9.78
C ARG A 394 -19.31 -7.59 8.36
N ALA A 395 -18.93 -6.36 8.00
CA ALA A 395 -19.36 -5.67 6.78
C ALA A 395 -19.01 -6.42 5.48
N LEU A 396 -17.79 -6.97 5.40
CA LEU A 396 -17.30 -7.70 4.23
C LEU A 396 -18.00 -9.06 4.06
N GLU A 397 -18.27 -9.78 5.15
CA GLU A 397 -19.02 -11.04 5.11
C GLU A 397 -20.48 -10.82 4.70
N ALA A 398 -21.11 -9.75 5.20
CA ALA A 398 -22.45 -9.36 4.79
C ALA A 398 -22.49 -8.96 3.30
N LEU A 399 -21.43 -8.32 2.79
CA LEU A 399 -21.30 -8.03 1.36
C LEU A 399 -21.11 -9.32 0.54
N ALA A 400 -20.23 -10.24 0.96
CA ALA A 400 -20.04 -11.52 0.29
C ALA A 400 -21.34 -12.35 0.24
N ALA A 401 -22.08 -12.40 1.34
CA ALA A 401 -23.40 -13.05 1.39
C ALA A 401 -24.43 -12.37 0.47
N ALA A 402 -24.40 -11.04 0.34
CA ALA A 402 -25.25 -10.30 -0.59
C ALA A 402 -24.88 -10.55 -2.07
N ILE A 403 -23.59 -10.69 -2.37
CA ILE A 403 -23.08 -11.05 -3.70
C ILE A 403 -23.53 -12.47 -4.07
N GLU A 404 -23.34 -13.45 -3.18
CA GLU A 404 -23.76 -14.85 -3.43
C GLU A 404 -25.29 -14.96 -3.62
N LEU A 405 -26.07 -14.23 -2.83
CA LEU A 405 -27.53 -14.25 -2.88
C LEU A 405 -28.10 -13.57 -4.14
N HIS A 406 -27.57 -12.42 -4.54
CA HIS A 406 -28.15 -11.59 -5.61
C HIS A 406 -27.41 -11.69 -6.96
N LYS A 407 -26.24 -12.31 -6.97
CA LYS A 407 -25.31 -12.48 -8.11
C LYS A 407 -25.19 -11.20 -8.97
N PRO A 408 -24.88 -10.05 -8.34
CA PRO A 408 -24.83 -8.77 -9.05
C PRO A 408 -23.69 -8.74 -10.06
N ALA A 409 -23.93 -8.05 -11.18
CA ALA A 409 -22.86 -7.62 -12.09
C ALA A 409 -22.07 -6.44 -11.50
N LEU A 410 -22.72 -5.62 -10.66
CA LEU A 410 -22.13 -4.44 -10.02
C LEU A 410 -22.53 -4.31 -8.54
N VAL A 411 -21.54 -4.11 -7.67
CA VAL A 411 -21.72 -3.56 -6.32
C VAL A 411 -21.27 -2.10 -6.30
N ILE A 412 -22.03 -1.23 -5.64
CA ILE A 412 -21.65 0.17 -5.36
C ILE A 412 -21.60 0.41 -3.85
N VAL A 413 -20.48 0.94 -3.35
CA VAL A 413 -20.26 1.25 -1.93
C VAL A 413 -20.15 2.76 -1.71
N ASP A 414 -21.14 3.36 -1.07
CA ASP A 414 -21.30 4.81 -0.91
C ASP A 414 -21.38 5.24 0.56
N PRO A 415 -20.30 5.74 1.20
CA PRO A 415 -18.90 5.77 0.74
C PRO A 415 -18.05 4.62 1.31
N LEU A 416 -16.95 4.31 0.63
CA LEU A 416 -15.95 3.27 0.97
C LEU A 416 -15.60 3.22 2.47
N LEU A 417 -15.28 4.37 3.07
CA LEU A 417 -14.78 4.45 4.45
C LEU A 417 -15.77 3.91 5.49
N LYS A 418 -17.07 3.83 5.18
CA LYS A 418 -18.09 3.24 6.07
C LYS A 418 -18.13 1.70 5.99
N LEU A 419 -17.61 1.11 4.91
CA LEU A 419 -17.48 -0.34 4.76
C LEU A 419 -16.21 -0.83 5.49
N VAL A 420 -15.06 -0.23 5.18
CA VAL A 420 -13.75 -0.69 5.67
C VAL A 420 -13.42 -0.29 7.11
N ARG A 421 -14.10 0.71 7.68
CA ARG A 421 -14.00 1.12 9.11
C ARG A 421 -12.56 1.39 9.61
N VAL A 422 -11.68 1.87 8.75
CA VAL A 422 -10.29 2.25 9.08
C VAL A 422 -10.21 3.29 10.20
N ARG A 423 -9.16 3.21 11.04
CA ARG A 423 -8.90 4.06 12.19
C ARG A 423 -8.46 5.46 11.77
N ASP A 424 -7.59 5.60 10.78
CA ASP A 424 -7.29 6.87 10.10
C ASP A 424 -7.56 6.79 8.59
N ALA A 425 -8.60 7.50 8.15
CA ALA A 425 -8.93 7.63 6.73
C ALA A 425 -7.86 8.37 5.89
N ASN A 426 -6.82 8.93 6.51
CA ASN A 426 -5.66 9.53 5.85
C ASN A 426 -4.45 8.57 5.77
N ASP A 427 -4.46 7.42 6.47
CA ASP A 427 -3.46 6.37 6.29
C ASP A 427 -3.79 5.58 5.02
N TYR A 428 -3.13 5.94 3.92
CA TYR A 428 -3.29 5.26 2.65
C TYR A 428 -2.87 3.79 2.68
N ALA A 429 -1.97 3.39 3.56
CA ALA A 429 -1.59 1.99 3.71
C ALA A 429 -2.67 1.21 4.48
N GLU A 430 -3.31 1.81 5.50
CA GLU A 430 -4.49 1.23 6.16
C GLU A 430 -5.66 1.05 5.19
N VAL A 431 -5.99 2.09 4.40
CA VAL A 431 -7.06 2.01 3.40
C VAL A 431 -6.72 0.97 2.32
N THR A 432 -5.47 0.89 1.85
CA THR A 432 -5.06 -0.07 0.81
C THR A 432 -5.16 -1.51 1.30
N ARG A 433 -4.65 -1.83 2.50
CA ARG A 433 -4.82 -3.17 3.10
C ARG A 433 -6.29 -3.54 3.24
N ALA A 434 -7.14 -2.59 3.64
CA ALA A 434 -8.57 -2.83 3.76
C ALA A 434 -9.30 -2.99 2.40
N LEU A 435 -8.66 -2.71 1.26
CA LEU A 435 -9.17 -3.06 -0.06
C LEU A 435 -8.82 -4.48 -0.50
N GLU A 436 -7.77 -5.13 0.05
CA GLU A 436 -7.34 -6.47 -0.39
C GLU A 436 -8.49 -7.51 -0.33
N PRO A 437 -9.29 -7.61 0.75
CA PRO A 437 -10.45 -8.51 0.78
C PRO A 437 -11.56 -8.13 -0.21
N VAL A 438 -11.67 -6.86 -0.59
CA VAL A 438 -12.66 -6.36 -1.56
C VAL A 438 -12.22 -6.73 -2.98
N ILE A 439 -10.91 -6.63 -3.27
CA ILE A 439 -10.30 -7.02 -4.54
C ILE A 439 -10.44 -8.53 -4.74
N GLU A 440 -10.14 -9.33 -3.71
CA GLU A 440 -10.31 -10.78 -3.76
C GLU A 440 -11.78 -11.18 -3.93
N LEU A 441 -12.70 -10.51 -3.23
CA LEU A 441 -14.14 -10.74 -3.37
C LEU A 441 -14.67 -10.38 -4.78
N ALA A 442 -14.18 -9.30 -5.38
CA ALA A 442 -14.53 -8.94 -6.77
C ALA A 442 -14.06 -10.04 -7.75
N ARG A 443 -12.79 -10.45 -7.66
CA ARG A 443 -12.18 -11.46 -8.53
C ARG A 443 -12.87 -12.82 -8.42
N THR A 444 -13.06 -13.32 -7.20
CA THR A 444 -13.64 -14.64 -6.94
C THR A 444 -15.12 -14.74 -7.30
N SER A 445 -15.87 -13.63 -7.25
CA SER A 445 -17.29 -13.60 -7.62
C SER A 445 -17.56 -13.21 -9.08
N GLY A 446 -16.58 -12.64 -9.79
CA GLY A 446 -16.77 -12.02 -11.11
C GLY A 446 -17.58 -10.71 -11.08
N CYS A 447 -17.99 -10.25 -9.90
CA CYS A 447 -18.73 -8.99 -9.73
C CYS A 447 -17.77 -7.80 -9.77
N HIS A 448 -18.12 -6.74 -10.51
CA HIS A 448 -17.38 -5.48 -10.39
C HIS A 448 -17.76 -4.74 -9.10
N ILE A 449 -16.80 -4.20 -8.37
CA ILE A 449 -17.07 -3.41 -7.15
C ILE A 449 -16.61 -1.96 -7.32
N LEU A 450 -17.56 -1.04 -7.39
CA LEU A 450 -17.33 0.41 -7.40
C LEU A 450 -17.33 0.97 -5.97
N LEU A 451 -16.24 1.64 -5.61
CA LEU A 451 -16.01 2.25 -4.32
C LEU A 451 -16.06 3.78 -4.43
N ILE A 452 -16.83 4.45 -3.57
CA ILE A 452 -16.96 5.92 -3.61
C ILE A 452 -16.11 6.56 -2.51
N HIS A 453 -15.21 7.48 -2.88
CA HIS A 453 -14.24 8.06 -1.95
C HIS A 453 -14.14 9.59 -2.04
N HIS A 454 -13.76 10.23 -0.93
CA HIS A 454 -13.69 11.67 -0.79
C HIS A 454 -12.24 12.15 -0.83
N LEU A 455 -11.84 12.81 -1.93
CA LEU A 455 -10.49 13.31 -2.07
C LEU A 455 -10.27 14.57 -1.23
N ALA A 456 -9.11 14.61 -0.55
CA ALA A 456 -8.71 15.68 0.35
C ALA A 456 -8.43 17.03 -0.37
N LYS A 457 -8.29 18.11 0.41
CA LYS A 457 -8.09 19.47 -0.12
C LYS A 457 -6.62 19.75 -0.45
N GLY A 458 -6.10 19.16 -1.53
CA GLY A 458 -4.87 19.62 -2.17
C GLY A 458 -5.06 20.94 -2.92
N GLU A 459 -4.17 21.90 -2.69
CA GLU A 459 -4.05 23.18 -3.44
C GLU A 459 -2.97 23.08 -4.52
N ARG A 460 -3.07 22.07 -5.40
CA ARG A 460 -2.22 21.92 -6.60
C ARG A 460 -3.07 21.52 -7.80
N THR A 461 -2.70 22.03 -8.97
CA THR A 461 -3.36 21.79 -10.26
C THR A 461 -2.62 20.70 -11.05
N GLY A 462 -3.36 19.90 -11.82
CA GLY A 462 -2.81 18.76 -12.56
C GLY A 462 -2.70 17.48 -11.73
N GLY A 463 -1.96 16.50 -12.25
CA GLY A 463 -1.78 15.17 -11.65
C GLY A 463 -1.21 15.17 -10.23
N ASP A 464 -0.56 16.25 -9.79
CA ASP A 464 -0.04 16.37 -8.43
C ASP A 464 -1.12 16.43 -7.33
N ALA A 465 -2.39 16.68 -7.68
CA ALA A 465 -3.51 16.50 -6.74
C ALA A 465 -3.73 15.02 -6.34
N ILE A 466 -3.14 14.09 -7.10
CA ILE A 466 -3.23 12.64 -6.92
C ILE A 466 -2.18 12.15 -5.91
N LEU A 467 -1.10 12.90 -5.63
CA LEU A 467 0.04 12.48 -4.78
C LEU A 467 -0.29 12.00 -3.36
N GLY A 468 -1.44 12.37 -2.80
CA GLY A 468 -1.94 11.74 -1.58
C GLY A 468 -2.51 10.35 -1.86
N SER A 469 -3.44 10.27 -2.81
CA SER A 469 -4.23 9.07 -3.10
C SER A 469 -3.61 8.14 -4.17
N THR A 470 -2.38 8.38 -4.63
CA THR A 470 -1.69 7.58 -5.67
C THR A 470 -1.61 6.10 -5.31
N ALA A 471 -1.34 5.76 -4.05
CA ALA A 471 -1.33 4.37 -3.58
C ALA A 471 -2.71 3.72 -3.69
N LEU A 472 -3.76 4.47 -3.29
CA LEU A 472 -5.15 4.02 -3.33
C LEU A 472 -5.66 3.81 -4.77
N PHE A 473 -5.19 4.62 -5.72
CA PHE A 473 -5.50 4.43 -7.15
C PHE A 473 -4.70 3.30 -7.80
N GLY A 474 -3.46 3.04 -7.37
CA GLY A 474 -2.67 1.91 -7.86
C GLY A 474 -3.21 0.54 -7.44
N ALA A 475 -3.98 0.49 -6.34
CA ALA A 475 -4.60 -0.73 -5.82
C ALA A 475 -5.85 -1.18 -6.59
N VAL A 476 -6.46 -0.31 -7.41
CA VAL A 476 -7.70 -0.62 -8.16
C VAL A 476 -7.42 -0.79 -9.66
N ASP A 477 -8.35 -1.40 -10.39
CA ASP A 477 -8.25 -1.57 -11.84
C ASP A 477 -8.62 -0.29 -12.60
N THR A 478 -9.44 0.58 -11.99
CA THR A 478 -9.85 1.86 -12.58
C THR A 478 -10.13 2.92 -11.52
N ALA A 479 -9.45 4.06 -11.61
CA ALA A 479 -9.76 5.25 -10.84
C ALA A 479 -10.56 6.24 -11.71
N LEU A 480 -11.76 6.61 -11.28
CA LEU A 480 -12.59 7.64 -11.89
C LEU A 480 -12.49 8.93 -11.08
N LEU A 481 -11.90 9.98 -11.64
CA LEU A 481 -11.61 11.22 -10.92
C LEU A 481 -12.57 12.32 -11.37
N MET A 482 -13.48 12.75 -10.49
CA MET A 482 -14.37 13.89 -10.79
C MET A 482 -13.85 15.19 -10.17
N ARG A 483 -13.88 16.28 -10.95
CA ARG A 483 -13.60 17.63 -10.48
C ARG A 483 -14.80 18.55 -10.70
N ARG A 484 -14.88 19.61 -9.90
CA ARG A 484 -15.73 20.78 -10.17
C ARG A 484 -14.81 22.00 -10.19
N HIS A 485 -14.76 22.67 -11.33
CA HIS A 485 -13.98 23.88 -11.56
C HIS A 485 -14.69 25.11 -11.00
N GLN A 486 -13.99 26.24 -10.93
CA GLN A 486 -14.47 27.48 -10.28
C GLN A 486 -15.63 28.14 -11.03
N ASP A 487 -15.68 27.98 -12.35
CA ASP A 487 -16.77 28.35 -13.25
C ASP A 487 -18.05 27.50 -13.07
N GLY A 488 -17.97 26.45 -12.24
CA GLY A 488 -19.05 25.50 -12.00
C GLY A 488 -19.02 24.26 -12.90
N THR A 489 -18.17 24.24 -13.93
CA THR A 489 -18.00 23.11 -14.86
C THR A 489 -17.57 21.87 -14.09
N ARG A 490 -18.16 20.72 -14.42
CA ARG A 490 -17.77 19.42 -13.86
C ARG A 490 -17.03 18.62 -14.91
N THR A 491 -16.00 17.91 -14.49
CA THR A 491 -15.19 17.04 -15.35
C THR A 491 -15.02 15.67 -14.71
N ILE A 492 -14.75 14.68 -15.57
CA ILE A 492 -14.34 13.33 -15.21
C ILE A 492 -13.17 12.90 -16.09
N GLU A 493 -12.19 12.23 -15.52
CA GLU A 493 -11.11 11.51 -16.21
C GLU A 493 -11.01 10.12 -15.59
N THR A 494 -10.41 9.16 -16.29
CA THR A 494 -10.04 7.87 -15.70
C THR A 494 -8.54 7.64 -15.76
N ILE A 495 -8.05 6.83 -14.82
CA ILE A 495 -6.72 6.20 -14.85
C ILE A 495 -6.97 4.70 -14.76
N GLN A 496 -6.55 3.95 -15.77
CA GLN A 496 -6.92 2.55 -15.97
C GLN A 496 -5.71 1.63 -15.99
N ARG A 497 -5.89 0.42 -15.43
CA ARG A 497 -4.95 -0.70 -15.57
C ARG A 497 -5.10 -1.39 -16.93
N TYR A 498 -6.29 -1.33 -17.51
CA TYR A 498 -6.66 -2.00 -18.76
C TYR A 498 -7.44 -1.05 -19.69
N GLY A 499 -7.16 -1.11 -20.99
CA GLY A 499 -7.76 -0.22 -21.98
C GLY A 499 -7.26 1.23 -21.88
N ASP A 500 -7.85 2.12 -22.71
CA ASP A 500 -7.46 3.52 -22.78
C ASP A 500 -8.15 4.39 -21.72
N ASP A 501 -7.36 5.25 -21.05
CA ASP A 501 -7.84 6.31 -20.16
C ASP A 501 -8.87 7.21 -20.85
N LEU A 502 -9.95 7.53 -20.14
CA LEU A 502 -10.86 8.60 -20.51
C LEU A 502 -10.16 9.94 -20.23
N PRO A 503 -9.80 10.74 -21.26
CA PRO A 503 -9.19 12.05 -21.04
C PRO A 503 -10.14 12.99 -20.29
N GLU A 504 -9.61 14.03 -19.64
CA GLU A 504 -10.42 15.00 -18.87
C GLU A 504 -11.59 15.53 -19.71
N SER A 505 -12.79 15.08 -19.36
CA SER A 505 -14.01 15.24 -20.14
C SER A 505 -15.09 15.96 -19.34
N VAL A 506 -15.80 16.87 -20.00
CA VAL A 506 -16.87 17.65 -19.38
C VAL A 506 -18.08 16.74 -19.17
N ILE A 507 -18.67 16.82 -17.98
CA ILE A 507 -19.93 16.16 -17.66
C ILE A 507 -21.00 17.16 -17.28
N VAL A 508 -22.18 16.99 -17.85
CA VAL A 508 -23.37 17.80 -17.55
C VAL A 508 -24.25 17.02 -16.58
N LEU A 509 -24.49 17.62 -15.42
CA LEU A 509 -25.43 17.15 -14.40
C LEU A 509 -26.73 17.94 -14.55
N ASP A 510 -27.80 17.32 -15.05
CA ASP A 510 -29.13 17.92 -15.05
C ASP A 510 -29.68 17.89 -13.61
N GLU A 511 -29.88 19.04 -12.97
CA GLU A 511 -30.34 19.12 -11.59
C GLU A 511 -31.81 18.66 -11.42
N ARG A 512 -32.62 18.74 -12.48
CA ARG A 512 -34.04 18.35 -12.52
C ARG A 512 -34.21 16.83 -12.59
N THR A 513 -33.46 16.16 -13.46
CA THR A 513 -33.51 14.68 -13.60
C THR A 513 -32.45 13.97 -12.75
N GLY A 514 -31.43 14.67 -12.28
CA GLY A 514 -30.27 14.06 -11.62
C GLY A 514 -29.46 13.14 -12.54
N THR A 515 -29.59 13.26 -13.86
CA THR A 515 -28.82 12.47 -14.83
C THR A 515 -27.46 13.10 -15.10
N VAL A 516 -26.49 12.26 -15.52
CA VAL A 516 -25.13 12.69 -15.88
C VAL A 516 -24.87 12.27 -17.33
N THR A 517 -24.43 13.23 -18.14
CA THR A 517 -24.10 13.01 -19.56
C THR A 517 -22.71 13.55 -19.88
N LEU A 518 -22.05 12.96 -20.88
CA LEU A 518 -20.75 13.41 -21.37
C LEU A 518 -20.94 14.54 -22.41
N ALA A 519 -20.14 15.59 -22.33
CA ALA A 519 -20.24 16.78 -23.18
C ALA A 519 -18.91 17.12 -23.88
N GLY A 520 -18.20 16.08 -24.34
CA GLY A 520 -16.89 16.17 -24.99
C GLY A 520 -15.73 16.38 -24.02
N THR A 521 -14.52 16.36 -24.56
CA THR A 521 -13.29 16.54 -23.80
C THR A 521 -13.01 18.02 -23.51
N VAL A 522 -12.30 18.31 -22.40
CA VAL A 522 -11.78 19.65 -22.12
C VAL A 522 -10.79 20.09 -23.21
N ALA A 523 -10.10 19.15 -23.85
CA ALA A 523 -9.18 19.42 -24.96
C ALA A 523 -9.91 19.90 -26.22
N GLU A 524 -11.02 19.26 -26.61
CA GLU A 524 -11.89 19.68 -27.72
C GLU A 524 -12.56 21.02 -27.43
N ARG A 525 -13.04 21.25 -26.20
CA ARG A 525 -13.66 22.52 -25.83
C ARG A 525 -12.68 23.69 -25.91
N LYS A 526 -11.48 23.53 -25.34
CA LYS A 526 -10.39 24.52 -25.46
C LYS A 526 -9.93 24.71 -26.91
N GLN A 527 -9.96 23.66 -27.72
CA GLN A 527 -9.68 23.75 -29.16
C GLN A 527 -10.74 24.61 -29.86
N ALA A 528 -12.04 24.34 -29.67
CA ALA A 528 -13.12 25.11 -30.28
C ALA A 528 -13.14 26.58 -29.83
N GLU A 529 -12.89 26.85 -28.53
CA GLU A 529 -12.74 28.21 -27.98
C GLU A 529 -11.55 28.95 -28.61
N ALA A 530 -10.40 28.29 -28.76
CA ALA A 530 -9.23 28.86 -29.41
C ALA A 530 -9.46 29.12 -30.91
N GLU A 531 -10.09 28.19 -31.62
CA GLU A 531 -10.43 28.35 -33.03
C GLU A 531 -11.38 29.54 -33.26
N ALA A 532 -12.40 29.71 -32.42
CA ALA A 532 -13.30 30.86 -32.47
C ALA A 532 -12.57 32.19 -32.19
N ALA A 533 -11.68 32.22 -31.17
CA ALA A 533 -10.88 33.41 -30.85
C ALA A 533 -9.91 33.79 -31.98
N ILE A 534 -9.28 32.81 -32.65
CA ILE A 534 -8.41 33.04 -33.80
C ILE A 534 -9.20 33.62 -34.98
N LEU A 535 -10.39 33.08 -35.26
CA LEU A 535 -11.22 33.55 -36.37
C LEU A 535 -11.70 34.99 -36.18
N GLU A 536 -12.03 35.40 -34.95
CA GLU A 536 -12.35 36.81 -34.66
C GLU A 536 -11.09 37.69 -34.74
N ALA A 537 -9.91 37.20 -34.32
CA ALA A 537 -8.66 37.96 -34.40
C ALA A 537 -8.15 38.22 -35.83
N VAL A 538 -8.34 37.27 -36.77
CA VAL A 538 -7.89 37.42 -38.19
C VAL A 538 -9.00 37.87 -39.14
N LYS A 539 -10.15 38.29 -38.59
CA LYS A 539 -11.35 38.70 -39.31
C LYS A 539 -11.12 39.86 -40.28
N ASP A 540 -10.37 40.86 -39.82
CA ASP A 540 -10.13 42.11 -40.55
C ASP A 540 -8.69 42.25 -41.09
N ALA A 541 -7.78 41.32 -40.74
CA ALA A 541 -6.37 41.39 -41.11
C ALA A 541 -5.65 40.03 -41.20
N ALA A 542 -4.66 39.92 -42.08
CA ALA A 542 -3.82 38.73 -42.25
C ALA A 542 -2.65 38.73 -41.23
N LEU A 543 -2.81 38.00 -40.13
CA LEU A 543 -1.89 38.00 -38.98
C LEU A 543 -0.93 36.81 -38.99
N THR A 544 0.28 37.01 -38.48
CA THR A 544 1.25 35.95 -38.18
C THR A 544 0.90 35.25 -36.87
N GLU A 545 1.41 34.02 -36.65
CA GLU A 545 1.17 33.29 -35.40
C GLU A 545 1.53 34.08 -34.12
N PRO A 546 2.66 34.84 -34.06
CA PRO A 546 2.93 35.72 -32.92
C PRO A 546 1.87 36.81 -32.71
N GLU A 547 1.44 37.48 -33.78
CA GLU A 547 0.41 38.54 -33.74
C GLU A 547 -0.95 37.98 -33.27
N ILE A 548 -1.34 36.79 -33.76
CA ILE A 548 -2.55 36.07 -33.32
C ILE A 548 -2.46 35.71 -31.83
N ARG A 549 -1.31 35.19 -31.39
CA ARG A 549 -1.09 34.77 -30.01
C ARG A 549 -1.08 35.94 -29.03
N GLU A 550 -0.59 37.10 -29.47
CA GLU A 550 -0.66 38.35 -28.71
C GLU A 550 -2.10 38.88 -28.62
N ALA A 551 -2.83 38.92 -29.74
CA ALA A 551 -4.22 39.38 -29.77
C ALA A 551 -5.17 38.52 -28.91
N THR A 552 -4.93 37.21 -28.86
CA THR A 552 -5.78 36.23 -28.15
C THR A 552 -5.25 35.82 -26.77
N GLN A 553 -4.04 36.25 -26.39
CA GLN A 553 -3.36 35.90 -25.13
C GLN A 553 -3.25 34.38 -24.86
N MET A 554 -3.26 33.54 -25.90
CA MET A 554 -3.32 32.09 -25.75
C MET A 554 -1.94 31.41 -25.72
N GLN A 555 -1.90 30.16 -25.25
CA GLN A 555 -0.67 29.35 -25.22
C GLN A 555 -0.21 28.97 -26.64
N ALA A 556 1.11 28.97 -26.86
CA ALA A 556 1.69 28.77 -28.20
C ALA A 556 1.35 27.42 -28.83
N THR A 557 1.36 26.34 -28.05
CA THR A 557 1.01 24.98 -28.52
C THR A 557 -0.47 24.86 -28.91
N LEU A 558 -1.37 25.52 -28.17
CA LEU A 558 -2.79 25.57 -28.49
C LEU A 558 -3.04 26.42 -29.75
N CYS A 559 -2.38 27.58 -29.86
CA CYS A 559 -2.43 28.45 -31.03
C CYS A 559 -2.01 27.71 -32.31
N ALA A 560 -0.82 27.10 -32.30
CA ALA A 560 -0.31 26.37 -33.46
C ALA A 560 -1.19 25.17 -33.86
N ARG A 561 -1.80 24.48 -32.89
CA ARG A 561 -2.74 23.37 -33.14
C ARG A 561 -4.08 23.85 -33.71
N ALA A 562 -4.63 24.96 -33.19
CA ALA A 562 -5.86 25.56 -33.68
C ALA A 562 -5.71 26.18 -35.07
N ILE A 563 -4.62 26.91 -35.32
CA ILE A 563 -4.27 27.39 -36.68
C ILE A 563 -4.16 26.22 -37.66
N ARG A 564 -3.46 25.14 -37.28
CA ARG A 564 -3.32 23.95 -38.14
C ARG A 564 -4.66 23.33 -38.50
N SER A 565 -5.51 23.03 -37.51
CA SER A 565 -6.88 22.51 -37.70
C SER A 565 -7.72 23.41 -38.61
N LEU A 566 -7.66 24.73 -38.43
CA LEU A 566 -8.39 25.68 -39.26
C LEU A 566 -7.86 25.75 -40.71
N VAL A 567 -6.55 25.61 -40.92
CA VAL A 567 -5.95 25.57 -42.28
C VAL A 567 -6.24 24.24 -42.97
N GLU A 568 -6.15 23.11 -42.27
CA GLU A 568 -6.46 21.77 -42.80
C GLU A 568 -7.93 21.64 -43.21
N ARG A 569 -8.86 22.27 -42.46
CA ARG A 569 -10.28 22.39 -42.82
C ARG A 569 -10.59 23.49 -43.83
N GLY A 570 -9.58 24.24 -44.31
CA GLY A 570 -9.74 25.33 -45.27
C GLY A 570 -10.44 26.60 -44.74
N VAL A 571 -10.71 26.70 -43.44
CA VAL A 571 -11.35 27.87 -42.79
C VAL A 571 -10.38 29.04 -42.69
N LEU A 572 -9.08 28.75 -42.50
CA LEU A 572 -7.99 29.72 -42.65
C LEU A 572 -7.20 29.47 -43.93
N SER A 573 -6.88 30.56 -44.62
CA SER A 573 -5.87 30.60 -45.67
C SER A 573 -4.49 30.91 -45.07
N ARG A 574 -3.42 30.33 -45.64
CA ARG A 574 -2.02 30.59 -45.26
C ARG A 574 -1.24 31.17 -46.42
N SER A 575 -0.55 32.27 -46.18
CA SER A 575 0.31 32.99 -47.12
C SER A 575 1.72 33.20 -46.55
N GLY A 576 2.69 33.57 -47.39
CA GLY A 576 4.12 33.65 -47.03
C GLY A 576 4.83 32.29 -47.06
N SER A 577 6.16 32.29 -47.14
CA SER A 577 6.99 31.08 -47.27
C SER A 577 7.49 30.50 -45.94
N GLY A 578 7.15 31.13 -44.81
CA GLY A 578 7.55 30.68 -43.46
C GLY A 578 9.02 30.91 -43.14
N LYS A 579 9.72 31.75 -43.92
CA LYS A 579 11.16 32.00 -43.78
C LYS A 579 11.42 33.26 -42.96
N ARG A 580 12.65 33.43 -42.47
CA ARG A 580 13.09 34.65 -41.79
C ARG A 580 13.01 35.84 -42.75
N GLY A 581 12.06 36.76 -42.50
CA GLY A 581 11.74 37.90 -43.37
C GLY A 581 10.44 37.74 -44.19
N ASP A 582 9.89 36.52 -44.26
CA ASP A 582 8.61 36.21 -44.92
C ASP A 582 7.85 35.14 -44.10
N PRO A 583 7.36 35.51 -42.90
CA PRO A 583 6.68 34.59 -42.00
C PRO A 583 5.29 34.20 -42.53
N TYR A 584 4.78 33.04 -42.09
CA TYR A 584 3.41 32.65 -42.43
C TYR A 584 2.40 33.66 -41.86
N ARG A 585 1.51 34.15 -42.73
CA ARG A 585 0.34 34.98 -42.39
C ARG A 585 -0.95 34.23 -42.67
N TYR A 586 -1.89 34.33 -41.74
CA TYR A 586 -3.15 33.61 -41.74
C TYR A 586 -4.32 34.61 -41.81
N ALA A 587 -5.31 34.30 -42.63
CA ALA A 587 -6.53 35.10 -42.79
C ALA A 587 -7.73 34.18 -42.99
N ALA A 588 -8.92 34.61 -42.56
CA ALA A 588 -10.17 33.89 -42.83
C ALA A 588 -10.37 33.66 -44.33
N SER A 589 -10.70 32.42 -44.71
CA SER A 589 -10.93 32.07 -46.12
C SER A 589 -12.22 32.72 -46.65
N PRO A 590 -12.20 33.33 -47.85
CA PRO A 590 -13.41 33.91 -48.45
C PRO A 590 -14.48 32.83 -48.68
N GLY A 591 -15.57 32.90 -47.91
CA GLY A 591 -16.70 31.96 -48.00
C GLY A 591 -17.16 31.34 -46.68
N PHE A 592 -16.35 31.38 -45.62
CA PHE A 592 -16.76 30.92 -44.29
C PHE A 592 -17.29 32.08 -43.42
N SER A 593 -18.62 32.23 -43.35
CA SER A 593 -19.27 33.13 -42.39
C SER A 593 -19.46 32.46 -41.04
N THR A 594 -19.14 33.16 -39.94
CA THR A 594 -19.11 32.65 -38.56
C THR A 594 -20.49 32.40 -37.89
N SER A 595 -21.54 32.20 -38.68
CA SER A 595 -22.94 32.30 -38.25
C SER A 595 -23.61 30.99 -37.78
N SER A 596 -22.87 29.87 -37.60
CA SER A 596 -23.50 28.56 -37.40
C SER A 596 -22.80 27.60 -36.42
N THR A 597 -21.94 28.08 -35.52
CA THR A 597 -21.29 27.23 -34.49
C THR A 597 -21.98 27.23 -33.11
N SER A 598 -23.12 27.91 -32.98
CA SER A 598 -23.78 28.17 -31.69
C SER A 598 -25.24 27.68 -31.60
N SER A 599 -25.60 26.58 -32.28
CA SER A 599 -26.91 25.92 -32.08
C SER A 599 -27.03 24.46 -32.58
N THR A 600 -26.21 23.53 -32.08
CA THR A 600 -26.48 22.06 -32.24
C THR A 600 -26.02 21.23 -31.03
N PHE A 601 -26.68 21.44 -29.90
CA PHE A 601 -26.89 20.38 -28.89
C PHE A 601 -28.37 20.40 -28.49
N SER A 602 -29.21 20.08 -29.47
CA SER A 602 -30.65 19.87 -29.27
C SER A 602 -30.91 18.40 -29.02
N THR A 603 -31.50 18.10 -27.86
CA THR A 603 -31.91 16.74 -27.47
C THR A 603 -32.87 16.12 -28.48
N SER A 604 -32.43 15.13 -29.23
CA SER A 604 -33.29 14.31 -30.09
C SER A 604 -34.09 13.33 -29.24
N SER A 605 -35.26 13.76 -28.77
CA SER A 605 -36.25 12.88 -28.13
C SER A 605 -36.86 11.93 -29.15
N THR A 606 -36.57 10.64 -29.04
CA THR A 606 -37.21 9.59 -29.84
C THR A 606 -38.67 9.40 -29.41
N SER A 607 -39.62 9.83 -30.23
CA SER A 607 -41.02 9.42 -30.14
C SER A 607 -41.28 8.25 -31.09
N SER A 608 -41.81 7.17 -30.57
CA SER A 608 -42.17 5.96 -31.30
C SER A 608 -43.39 6.16 -32.22
N THR A 609 -43.37 5.51 -33.39
CA THR A 609 -44.59 5.22 -34.17
C THR A 609 -44.36 3.94 -34.99
N GLU A 610 -45.05 2.87 -34.63
CA GLU A 610 -45.20 1.65 -35.45
C GLU A 610 -46.31 1.86 -36.53
N PRO A 611 -46.71 0.83 -37.29
CA PRO A 611 -45.91 0.13 -38.29
C PRO A 611 -46.62 0.19 -39.67
N THR A 612 -45.92 -0.14 -40.76
CA THR A 612 -46.62 -0.40 -42.03
C THR A 612 -46.07 -1.61 -42.77
N GLN A 613 -46.96 -2.56 -43.01
CA GLN A 613 -46.76 -3.71 -43.88
C GLN A 613 -46.51 -3.24 -45.33
N PHE A 614 -45.68 -3.95 -46.09
CA PHE A 614 -46.13 -4.58 -47.35
C PHE A 614 -45.14 -5.69 -47.76
N SER A 615 -45.55 -6.49 -48.74
CA SER A 615 -45.16 -7.90 -48.91
C SER A 615 -44.66 -8.23 -50.33
N THR A 616 -44.32 -9.51 -50.57
CA THR A 616 -44.04 -10.15 -51.88
C THR A 616 -42.67 -9.81 -52.51
N SER A 617 -41.95 -10.72 -53.23
CA SER A 617 -42.10 -12.18 -53.46
C SER A 617 -40.90 -12.78 -54.22
N SER A 618 -40.60 -14.07 -54.00
CA SER A 618 -39.96 -15.05 -54.94
C SER A 618 -38.53 -14.75 -55.46
N THR A 619 -37.60 -15.70 -55.66
CA THR A 619 -37.69 -17.02 -56.33
C THR A 619 -36.44 -17.84 -55.91
N GLN A 620 -36.53 -18.95 -55.16
CA GLN A 620 -36.73 -20.36 -55.59
C GLN A 620 -35.55 -21.04 -56.36
N THR A 621 -34.94 -22.06 -55.73
CA THR A 621 -34.49 -23.40 -56.24
C THR A 621 -33.71 -24.05 -55.08
N GLY A 622 -34.09 -25.21 -54.49
CA GLY A 622 -33.95 -26.59 -54.98
C GLY A 622 -32.68 -27.24 -54.36
N LEU A 623 -32.60 -28.47 -53.82
CA LEU A 623 -33.48 -29.66 -53.82
C LEU A 623 -33.16 -30.63 -52.64
N VAL A 624 -34.18 -31.38 -52.18
CA VAL A 624 -34.19 -32.84 -51.84
C VAL A 624 -33.37 -33.45 -50.66
N GLU A 625 -34.10 -33.77 -49.59
CA GLU A 625 -34.29 -35.06 -48.87
C GLU A 625 -33.16 -35.98 -48.28
N LYS A 626 -33.44 -36.45 -47.03
CA LYS A 626 -33.31 -37.81 -46.43
C LYS A 626 -31.92 -38.44 -46.08
N SER A 627 -31.49 -38.27 -44.81
CA SER A 627 -31.53 -39.26 -43.67
C SER A 627 -31.55 -40.80 -43.94
N PRO A 628 -31.13 -41.68 -43.00
CA PRO A 628 -29.88 -41.80 -42.20
C PRO A 628 -29.36 -43.29 -42.08
N ARG A 629 -28.47 -43.60 -41.09
CA ARG A 629 -27.91 -44.94 -40.64
C ARG A 629 -26.64 -45.43 -41.39
N GLN A 630 -25.73 -46.28 -40.87
CA GLN A 630 -25.51 -46.99 -39.57
C GLN A 630 -24.05 -47.56 -39.49
N ASP A 631 -23.56 -47.93 -38.29
CA ASP A 631 -22.56 -49.00 -37.96
C ASP A 631 -21.15 -48.97 -38.63
N ALA A 632 -20.14 -49.82 -38.31
CA ALA A 632 -19.52 -50.26 -37.04
C ALA A 632 -18.11 -50.89 -37.35
N GLU A 633 -17.24 -51.01 -36.32
CA GLU A 633 -16.06 -51.89 -36.08
C GLU A 633 -15.41 -52.75 -37.23
N ASN A 634 -14.05 -52.85 -37.29
CA ASN A 634 -13.28 -54.05 -36.83
C ASN A 634 -11.72 -53.98 -37.03
N GLU A 635 -11.00 -55.01 -36.57
CA GLU A 635 -9.55 -55.19 -36.29
C GLU A 635 -8.55 -55.43 -37.47
N GLY A 636 -7.22 -55.34 -37.22
CA GLY A 636 -6.31 -56.50 -37.48
C GLY A 636 -4.99 -56.39 -38.30
N ASN A 637 -3.85 -56.13 -37.62
CA ASN A 637 -2.55 -56.87 -37.70
C ASN A 637 -1.58 -56.82 -38.95
N VAL A 638 -0.30 -57.20 -38.70
CA VAL A 638 0.72 -57.92 -39.55
C VAL A 638 2.04 -57.20 -40.01
N ASP A 639 3.18 -57.83 -39.61
CA ASP A 639 4.56 -57.97 -40.16
C ASP A 639 5.69 -56.90 -40.26
N SER A 640 6.92 -57.44 -40.15
CA SER A 640 8.26 -56.91 -40.50
C SER A 640 9.15 -58.08 -40.97
N PRO A 641 10.05 -57.95 -41.99
CA PRO A 641 11.52 -58.06 -41.79
C PRO A 641 12.35 -57.30 -42.90
N PRO A 642 13.67 -57.50 -43.20
CA PRO A 642 14.71 -58.40 -42.65
C PRO A 642 16.05 -57.76 -42.16
N ALA A 643 17.21 -58.15 -42.75
CA ALA A 643 18.41 -58.54 -41.98
C ALA A 643 19.75 -58.62 -42.79
N LEU A 644 20.77 -59.32 -42.22
CA LEU A 644 22.08 -59.81 -42.76
C LEU A 644 23.34 -58.92 -42.56
N LEU A 645 24.58 -59.44 -42.34
CA LEU A 645 25.09 -60.65 -41.64
C LEU A 645 26.66 -60.60 -41.44
N TYR A 646 27.22 -61.58 -40.70
CA TYR A 646 28.64 -61.99 -40.50
C TYR A 646 29.51 -61.25 -39.45
N GLY A 647 30.23 -61.91 -38.51
CA GLY A 647 30.14 -63.32 -38.04
C GLY A 647 31.43 -63.93 -37.43
N VAL A 648 31.27 -64.89 -36.49
CA VAL A 648 32.24 -65.95 -36.04
C VAL A 648 33.37 -65.51 -35.07
N LEU A 649 33.69 -66.13 -33.92
CA LEU A 649 33.12 -67.13 -32.97
C LEU A 649 33.93 -66.95 -31.64
N GLY A 650 33.47 -67.20 -30.40
CA GLY A 650 32.18 -67.61 -29.83
C GLY A 650 32.29 -67.67 -28.28
N GLY A 651 31.20 -67.96 -27.55
CA GLY A 651 31.23 -68.16 -26.08
C GLY A 651 30.30 -67.27 -25.25
N GLU A 652 29.02 -67.66 -25.18
CA GLU A 652 28.04 -67.49 -24.09
C GLU A 652 27.80 -66.15 -23.34
N SER A 653 26.50 -65.79 -23.26
CA SER A 653 25.78 -64.98 -22.26
C SER A 653 25.75 -63.44 -22.33
N ASP A 654 24.52 -62.93 -22.13
CA ASP A 654 23.98 -61.58 -22.36
C ASP A 654 24.56 -60.42 -21.52
N GLY A 655 24.35 -59.16 -21.96
CA GLY A 655 24.08 -58.06 -21.01
C GLY A 655 24.55 -56.62 -21.33
N ALA A 656 23.63 -55.81 -21.86
CA ALA A 656 23.41 -54.35 -21.70
C ALA A 656 24.41 -53.40 -20.99
N SER A 657 24.52 -52.16 -21.52
CA SER A 657 24.77 -50.86 -20.81
C SER A 657 24.96 -49.70 -21.84
N PRO A 658 24.97 -48.39 -21.47
CA PRO A 658 25.02 -47.80 -20.12
C PRO A 658 24.03 -46.64 -19.84
N SER A 659 23.71 -46.40 -18.56
CA SER A 659 23.63 -45.02 -18.02
C SER A 659 23.68 -44.95 -16.47
N VAL A 660 24.57 -44.05 -16.00
CA VAL A 660 24.69 -43.35 -14.71
C VAL A 660 24.31 -44.08 -13.39
N VAL A 661 25.32 -44.22 -12.52
CA VAL A 661 25.27 -44.96 -11.26
C VAL A 661 25.20 -44.01 -10.04
N ARG A 662 24.17 -44.17 -9.18
CA ARG A 662 24.05 -43.43 -7.90
C ARG A 662 24.92 -44.05 -6.78
N PRO A 663 25.50 -43.24 -5.87
CA PRO A 663 26.33 -43.71 -4.75
C PRO A 663 25.53 -44.52 -3.72
N PRO A 664 26.18 -45.44 -2.98
CA PRO A 664 25.53 -46.26 -1.97
C PRO A 664 25.08 -45.42 -0.75
N ARG A 665 24.00 -45.87 -0.09
CA ARG A 665 23.45 -45.23 1.11
C ARG A 665 23.42 -46.20 2.29
N CYS A 666 23.66 -45.67 3.48
CA CYS A 666 23.50 -46.38 4.74
C CYS A 666 22.01 -46.66 5.04
N ARG A 667 21.70 -47.59 5.95
CA ARG A 667 20.31 -47.88 6.37
C ARG A 667 19.56 -46.69 6.96
N CYS A 668 20.26 -45.69 7.51
CA CYS A 668 19.65 -44.43 7.97
C CYS A 668 19.37 -43.43 6.83
N GLY A 669 19.61 -43.79 5.57
CA GLY A 669 19.41 -42.93 4.40
C GLY A 669 20.60 -42.02 4.06
N GLY A 670 21.56 -41.82 4.97
CA GLY A 670 22.75 -41.01 4.70
C GLY A 670 23.67 -41.60 3.63
N VAL A 671 24.40 -40.75 2.91
CA VAL A 671 25.36 -41.18 1.88
C VAL A 671 26.57 -41.83 2.54
N LEU A 672 27.12 -42.87 1.93
CA LEU A 672 28.36 -43.52 2.36
C LEU A 672 29.53 -42.96 1.54
N GLU A 673 30.41 -42.24 2.20
CA GLU A 673 31.55 -41.53 1.62
C GLU A 673 32.86 -42.27 1.92
N PRO A 674 33.87 -42.23 1.02
CA PRO A 674 35.17 -42.86 1.28
C PRO A 674 35.89 -42.25 2.49
N THR A 675 36.72 -43.05 3.15
CA THR A 675 37.65 -42.58 4.19
C THR A 675 39.09 -42.75 3.75
N ASP A 676 40.04 -42.23 4.55
CA ASP A 676 41.48 -42.32 4.25
C ASP A 676 41.99 -43.77 4.13
N ASP A 677 41.32 -44.74 4.79
CA ASP A 677 41.42 -46.16 4.45
C ASP A 677 40.35 -46.53 3.38
N PRO A 678 40.75 -46.95 2.16
CA PRO A 678 39.82 -47.28 1.08
C PRO A 678 39.01 -48.55 1.31
N GLN A 679 39.28 -49.36 2.36
CA GLN A 679 38.42 -50.48 2.73
C GLN A 679 37.13 -50.05 3.44
N TRP A 680 37.04 -48.80 3.90
CA TRP A 680 35.95 -48.31 4.73
C TRP A 680 35.25 -47.09 4.12
N LEU A 681 33.93 -47.09 4.24
CA LEU A 681 33.04 -45.98 3.92
C LEU A 681 32.39 -45.48 5.23
N ARG A 682 32.23 -44.17 5.38
CA ARG A 682 31.59 -43.56 6.55
C ARG A 682 30.27 -42.91 6.15
N CYS A 683 29.25 -43.07 6.99
CA CYS A 683 27.97 -42.42 6.75
C CYS A 683 28.01 -40.94 7.17
N SER A 684 27.68 -40.03 6.25
CA SER A 684 27.65 -38.59 6.54
C SER A 684 26.57 -38.20 7.58
N ALA A 685 25.50 -38.99 7.72
CA ALA A 685 24.42 -38.70 8.67
C ALA A 685 24.67 -39.26 10.10
N CYS A 686 25.05 -40.53 10.25
CA CYS A 686 25.20 -41.17 11.57
C CYS A 686 26.64 -41.50 11.99
N ARG A 687 27.64 -41.15 11.16
CA ARG A 687 29.09 -41.34 11.40
C ARG A 687 29.58 -42.79 11.58
N ASN A 688 28.71 -43.79 11.50
CA ASN A 688 29.07 -45.22 11.47
C ASN A 688 29.85 -45.60 10.19
N TYR A 689 30.65 -46.67 10.29
CA TYR A 689 31.47 -47.22 9.21
C TYR A 689 30.85 -48.48 8.61
N ALA A 690 31.01 -48.66 7.30
CA ALA A 690 30.64 -49.85 6.54
C ALA A 690 31.80 -50.26 5.63
N ARG A 691 31.99 -51.56 5.39
CA ARG A 691 33.09 -52.05 4.56
C ARG A 691 32.75 -51.91 3.07
N ALA A 692 33.69 -51.40 2.28
CA ALA A 692 33.50 -51.24 0.85
C ALA A 692 33.28 -52.62 0.18
N GLY A 693 32.12 -52.79 -0.47
CA GLY A 693 31.73 -54.06 -1.13
C GLY A 693 30.71 -54.92 -0.38
N ASP A 694 30.19 -54.50 0.77
CA ASP A 694 29.12 -55.24 1.46
C ASP A 694 27.81 -55.32 0.62
N PRO A 695 27.30 -56.52 0.28
CA PRO A 695 26.15 -56.69 -0.60
C PRO A 695 24.81 -56.20 -0.01
N ALA A 696 24.74 -55.84 1.28
CA ALA A 696 23.55 -55.27 1.90
C ALA A 696 23.20 -53.84 1.41
N LEU A 697 24.09 -53.20 0.64
CA LEU A 697 23.95 -51.82 0.14
C LEU A 697 23.34 -51.77 -1.28
N ARG A 698 22.07 -52.18 -1.44
CA ARG A 698 21.40 -52.20 -2.78
C ARG A 698 20.61 -50.93 -3.13
N ARG A 699 20.70 -50.59 -4.42
CA ARG A 699 19.95 -49.51 -5.10
C ARG A 699 18.49 -49.93 -5.34
N GLN A 700 17.56 -48.98 -5.31
CA GLN A 700 16.13 -49.22 -5.58
C GLN A 700 15.87 -49.55 -7.06
N GLY A 701 14.89 -50.42 -7.31
CA GLY A 701 14.36 -50.71 -8.65
C GLY A 701 13.05 -51.50 -8.62
N SER A 702 12.06 -51.00 -9.38
CA SER A 702 10.88 -51.69 -9.95
C SER A 702 10.06 -52.69 -9.11
N GLY A 703 8.76 -52.38 -8.91
CA GLY A 703 7.73 -53.42 -8.75
C GLY A 703 6.50 -53.03 -7.92
N GLY A 704 5.31 -53.10 -8.53
CA GLY A 704 4.03 -53.35 -7.86
C GLY A 704 3.38 -52.19 -7.09
N ARG A 705 2.40 -51.52 -7.74
CA ARG A 705 1.39 -50.59 -7.20
C ARG A 705 1.89 -49.51 -6.21
N PRO A 706 1.83 -48.26 -6.67
CA PRO A 706 0.92 -47.28 -6.08
C PRO A 706 -0.16 -46.86 -7.07
#